data_AF-A0A1Y2DZG1-F1
#
_entry.id   AF-A0A1Y2DZG1-F1
#
_cell.length_a   1.000
_cell.length_b   1.000
_cell.length_c   1.000
_cell.angle_alpha   90.00
_cell.angle_beta   90.00
_cell.angle_gamma   90.00
#
_symmetry.space_group_name_H-M   'P 1'
#
loop_
_entity.id
_entity.type
_entity.pdbx_description
1 polymer ?
#
loop_
_entity_poly.entity_id
_entity_poly.type
_entity_poly.pdbx_seq_one_letter_code
_entity_poly.pdbx_strand_id
1 'polypeptide(L)'
;MNEKIQHIFIILIILYLKLLYTKEIIVNNNENNFRLNDIINKSQTDNVLILKFVDNYYDLTSFTSFDFKITVDTNIFFIGNKNGTVFDFAGGNVGTITFSLTVNRGLNIKFENIIFENFYGNLETIKGHQIIYVYAAVYNFYFTFNNCIFRNNNNRLVHFLLESPVTNINNQVLFNNCGFYNNTETAIRVYHSLPDNYLQVEKHFTVTVENCEFINNRGIFNINNSILIINNCYFTKIGKESEYGIGALYYSIENTRDHLIIKNSLIEETYIKDLIPFIKSEGLILNINNVTITNCYTEYGYLFDINKSFLNEFITIDNLKFSNSSTLIFGNNLKCKINNSNFQNVNLRNLDPVIDKSKYSYFLIENSTFNDITIESSLLGEESKYTLRNIKFENIKTNSKGLLLFVYNNIEIENLEANNVSCLGEGDDTSFILFDSGENENILSLRNMKINNCMSNGSFIKILGINNNILIENSNFINNYSYGPIIDNNSNKSKIILSNTNFYNNINNNKFNCGCLHLKKNNIITITNSKFEENSIKGNGGAICLTNILEIELNIEFSTFINNKATNGGALYFSKSNISGYSDNKNIINIKNVEIMNNTANNFGGGIYSEFKLNGINNIITGNKAGIMGGGIYIPKYLNEPINCSMNCTIRNNKVNSYNDDYSSIPYSISLSTELKEIYTNITTGTFFPLLFRVNDIFGNKLNDVTKYYSSMILKVILKNENFENVNVNYKNSDFNSNYDLKGNIVSLINGQFDLKNFQIYADHGYYYLQLIIENFKEIDLKFEFDDIKIYVSECSKKQVKMYNNKNILYCENPICHSNCPVDISAECIPGDYTSKISTNDINKNICQAIIRNTGIIKILLFNIGEMLIIYSNFNIFYSKFSEYIVFFLSKHLGISLVLLVYNIFIGITGFLSISNKNSINKLYKNLPITENDIREDDEINTGKSFHTTPLESLDNENTLKQHTIKNIISSLNGEINETFYKNLYSSHSFIIEIGAIYIFYLIFIIIIILYEIKIEQSMNYNDNTIQNNNGQWSYTFKHFEQIDFILNFIDLILFFFIISKGKPILRNNCIYRSIKYIVISSFVGITLGPFVNNLVITINKLKS
;
A
#
# COMPACT_ATOMS: atom_id res chain seq x y z
N MET A 1 -37.42 60.95 74.53
CA MET A 1 -38.77 60.96 73.91
C MET A 1 -38.87 61.91 72.70
N ASN A 2 -38.10 63.01 72.64
CA ASN A 2 -38.13 63.97 71.52
C ASN A 2 -37.53 63.49 70.17
N GLU A 3 -36.45 62.69 70.16
CA GLU A 3 -35.84 62.27 68.89
C GLU A 3 -36.71 61.29 68.08
N LYS A 4 -37.44 60.39 68.75
CA LYS A 4 -38.35 59.43 68.07
C LYS A 4 -39.57 60.12 67.47
N ILE A 5 -40.07 61.20 68.08
CA ILE A 5 -41.18 61.99 67.55
C ILE A 5 -40.73 62.82 66.33
N GLN A 6 -39.51 63.36 66.35
CA GLN A 6 -38.93 64.02 65.17
C GLN A 6 -38.75 63.07 63.98
N HIS A 7 -38.33 61.82 64.21
CA HIS A 7 -38.19 60.84 63.14
C HIS A 7 -39.56 60.42 62.56
N ILE A 8 -40.59 60.28 63.40
CA ILE A 8 -41.96 60.00 62.93
C ILE A 8 -42.53 61.19 62.14
N PHE A 9 -42.27 62.43 62.59
CA PHE A 9 -42.71 63.63 61.85
C PHE A 9 -41.97 63.80 60.52
N ILE A 10 -40.67 63.50 60.45
CA ILE A 10 -39.90 63.51 59.21
C ILE A 10 -40.37 62.38 58.28
N ILE A 11 -40.67 61.19 58.78
CA ILE A 11 -41.23 60.09 57.97
C ILE A 11 -42.64 60.44 57.47
N LEU A 12 -43.50 61.06 58.30
CA LEU A 12 -44.83 61.51 57.89
C LEU A 12 -44.77 62.67 56.89
N ILE A 13 -43.83 63.61 57.03
CA ILE A 13 -43.60 64.68 56.05
C ILE A 13 -43.00 64.11 54.75
N ILE A 14 -42.10 63.13 54.81
CA ILE A 14 -41.56 62.45 53.62
C ILE A 14 -42.66 61.61 52.94
N LEU A 15 -43.56 60.99 53.69
CA LEU A 15 -44.74 60.27 53.16
C LEU A 15 -45.77 61.24 52.56
N TYR A 16 -46.01 62.39 53.20
CA TYR A 16 -46.96 63.41 52.73
C TYR A 16 -46.40 64.18 51.51
N LEU A 17 -45.10 64.45 51.46
CA LEU A 17 -44.42 65.01 50.29
C LEU A 17 -44.33 64.00 49.14
N LYS A 18 -44.30 62.68 49.40
CA LYS A 18 -44.44 61.65 48.36
C LYS A 18 -45.86 61.59 47.75
N LEU A 19 -46.88 62.00 48.49
CA LEU A 19 -48.28 62.01 48.04
C LEU A 19 -48.65 63.23 47.17
N LEU A 20 -47.76 64.23 47.04
CA LEU A 20 -48.07 65.52 46.40
C LEU A 20 -47.60 65.69 44.94
N TYR A 21 -47.05 64.66 44.27
CA TYR A 21 -46.37 64.87 42.96
C TYR A 21 -46.71 63.87 41.84
N THR A 22 -47.84 63.18 41.90
CA THR A 22 -48.30 62.31 40.80
C THR A 22 -49.72 62.65 40.39
N LYS A 23 -49.92 63.10 39.16
CA LYS A 23 -51.24 63.40 38.60
C LYS A 23 -51.78 62.16 37.91
N GLU A 24 -52.86 61.59 38.43
CA GLU A 24 -53.54 60.43 37.85
C GLU A 24 -54.83 60.87 37.13
N ILE A 25 -55.00 60.43 35.89
CA ILE A 25 -56.19 60.67 35.07
C ILE A 25 -56.77 59.30 34.69
N ILE A 26 -58.02 59.07 35.09
CA ILE A 26 -58.80 57.89 34.68
C ILE A 26 -59.48 58.23 33.36
N VAL A 27 -59.32 57.38 32.37
CA VAL A 27 -59.80 57.59 31.01
C VAL A 27 -60.86 56.53 30.70
N ASN A 28 -62.08 56.93 30.33
CA ASN A 28 -63.19 56.02 30.00
C ASN A 28 -63.57 56.14 28.52
N ASN A 29 -63.94 55.04 27.86
CA ASN A 29 -64.24 54.97 26.42
C ASN A 29 -65.52 55.76 26.02
N ASN A 30 -66.46 55.96 26.95
CA ASN A 30 -67.77 56.57 26.66
C ASN A 30 -67.77 58.12 26.67
N GLU A 31 -66.64 58.77 26.97
CA GLU A 31 -66.54 60.24 26.95
C GLU A 31 -66.32 60.74 25.51
N ASN A 32 -67.43 61.14 24.86
CA ASN A 32 -67.45 61.65 23.48
C ASN A 32 -66.51 62.87 23.32
N ASN A 33 -65.50 62.73 22.45
CA ASN A 33 -64.36 63.61 22.15
C ASN A 33 -63.13 63.46 23.05
N PHE A 34 -62.38 62.37 22.83
CA PHE A 34 -61.00 62.19 23.30
C PHE A 34 -60.05 63.23 22.69
N ARG A 35 -59.99 64.44 23.27
CA ARG A 35 -58.85 65.35 23.07
C ARG A 35 -57.68 64.92 23.96
N LEU A 36 -57.30 63.64 23.89
CA LEU A 36 -56.28 63.04 24.75
C LEU A 36 -54.96 63.82 24.64
N ASN A 37 -54.61 64.30 23.45
CA ASN A 37 -53.43 65.14 23.25
C ASN A 37 -53.50 66.46 24.04
N ASP A 38 -54.64 67.17 24.01
CA ASP A 38 -54.83 68.41 24.79
C ASP A 38 -54.77 68.11 26.30
N ILE A 39 -55.35 66.99 26.73
CA ILE A 39 -55.36 66.58 28.14
C ILE A 39 -53.93 66.31 28.61
N ILE A 40 -53.15 65.55 27.84
CA ILE A 40 -51.76 65.22 28.16
C ILE A 40 -50.94 66.51 28.16
N ASN A 41 -50.92 67.27 27.07
CA ASN A 41 -50.11 68.49 26.95
C ASN A 41 -50.44 69.54 28.03
N LYS A 42 -51.70 69.66 28.48
CA LYS A 42 -52.10 70.57 29.57
C LYS A 42 -51.87 70.01 30.98
N SER A 43 -51.64 68.70 31.13
CA SER A 43 -51.56 68.04 32.44
C SER A 43 -50.15 67.67 32.89
N GLN A 44 -49.12 68.06 32.16
CA GLN A 44 -47.71 67.83 32.50
C GLN A 44 -47.16 68.86 33.50
N THR A 45 -47.89 69.13 34.58
CA THR A 45 -47.48 70.09 35.63
C THR A 45 -46.69 69.45 36.77
N ASP A 46 -46.77 68.13 36.92
CA ASP A 46 -46.23 67.36 38.05
C ASP A 46 -45.11 66.41 37.62
N ASN A 47 -44.37 65.80 38.55
CA ASN A 47 -43.22 64.95 38.21
C ASN A 47 -43.59 63.70 37.38
N VAL A 48 -44.82 63.19 37.54
CA VAL A 48 -45.34 62.02 36.81
C VAL A 48 -46.82 62.22 36.48
N LEU A 49 -47.18 61.99 35.22
CA LEU A 49 -48.54 61.89 34.71
C LEU A 49 -48.88 60.42 34.46
N ILE A 50 -49.93 59.92 35.11
CA ILE A 50 -50.43 58.55 34.94
C ILE A 50 -51.81 58.59 34.27
N LEU A 51 -51.93 57.94 33.12
CA LEU A 51 -53.17 57.77 32.36
C LEU A 51 -53.64 56.32 32.54
N LYS A 52 -54.73 56.11 33.29
CA LYS A 52 -55.31 54.78 33.51
C LYS A 52 -56.50 54.55 32.58
N PHE A 53 -56.33 53.62 31.66
CA PHE A 53 -57.37 53.14 30.76
C PHE A 53 -58.07 51.95 31.40
N VAL A 54 -59.22 52.20 32.02
CA VAL A 54 -59.91 51.21 32.86
C VAL A 54 -60.82 50.27 32.06
N ASP A 55 -61.27 50.69 30.89
CA ASP A 55 -62.12 49.87 30.02
C ASP A 55 -61.30 48.82 29.28
N ASN A 56 -61.97 47.75 28.84
CA ASN A 56 -61.34 46.67 28.08
C ASN A 56 -61.01 47.07 26.64
N TYR A 57 -61.66 48.11 26.10
CA TYR A 57 -61.65 48.42 24.69
C TYR A 57 -61.81 49.93 24.47
N TYR A 58 -60.99 50.48 23.59
CA TYR A 58 -61.02 51.86 23.12
C TYR A 58 -60.94 51.88 21.59
N ASP A 59 -61.91 52.55 20.98
CA ASP A 59 -61.96 52.75 19.52
C ASP A 59 -61.18 54.00 19.14
N LEU A 60 -60.01 53.80 18.52
CA LEU A 60 -59.13 54.89 18.11
C LEU A 60 -59.51 55.48 16.74
N THR A 61 -60.51 54.94 16.03
CA THR A 61 -61.02 55.58 14.79
C THR A 61 -61.77 56.87 15.07
N SER A 62 -62.27 57.04 16.30
CA SER A 62 -63.02 58.21 16.74
C SER A 62 -62.17 59.49 16.85
N PHE A 63 -60.84 59.37 16.77
CA PHE A 63 -59.96 60.52 16.81
C PHE A 63 -60.01 61.35 15.53
N THR A 64 -60.13 62.66 15.67
CA THR A 64 -60.24 63.59 14.53
C THR A 64 -58.90 63.96 13.88
N SER A 65 -57.76 63.66 14.52
CA SER A 65 -56.42 64.06 14.08
C SER A 65 -55.57 62.88 13.65
N PHE A 66 -54.99 62.96 12.44
CA PHE A 66 -54.06 61.97 11.88
C PHE A 66 -52.85 61.67 12.78
N ASP A 67 -52.45 62.61 13.64
CA ASP A 67 -51.24 62.54 14.48
C ASP A 67 -51.49 63.13 15.89
N PHE A 68 -51.21 62.34 16.94
CA PHE A 68 -51.22 62.74 18.34
C PHE A 68 -49.85 63.21 18.79
N LYS A 69 -49.58 64.51 18.62
CA LYS A 69 -48.29 65.11 18.99
C LYS A 69 -48.23 65.51 20.47
N ILE A 70 -47.52 64.71 21.25
CA ILE A 70 -47.22 64.92 22.67
C ILE A 70 -45.81 65.50 22.81
N THR A 71 -45.71 66.74 23.32
CA THR A 71 -44.42 67.29 23.77
C THR A 71 -44.18 66.82 25.19
N VAL A 72 -43.08 66.11 25.44
CA VAL A 72 -42.86 65.43 26.74
C VAL A 72 -42.01 66.30 27.66
N ASP A 73 -42.63 66.81 28.72
CA ASP A 73 -42.01 67.67 29.75
C ASP A 73 -41.89 66.96 31.12
N THR A 74 -42.63 65.87 31.32
CA THR A 74 -42.71 65.10 32.58
C THR A 74 -42.72 63.59 32.28
N ASN A 75 -42.62 62.72 33.29
CA ASN A 75 -42.76 61.27 33.07
C ASN A 75 -44.23 60.94 32.72
N ILE A 76 -44.49 60.09 31.72
CA ILE A 76 -45.86 59.78 31.26
C ILE A 76 -46.09 58.27 31.23
N PHE A 77 -47.06 57.77 32.00
CA PHE A 77 -47.39 56.34 32.06
C PHE A 77 -48.80 56.07 31.51
N PHE A 78 -48.91 55.28 30.46
CA PHE A 78 -50.14 54.74 29.89
C PHE A 78 -50.36 53.34 30.47
N ILE A 79 -51.39 53.17 31.31
CA ILE A 79 -51.64 51.92 32.04
C ILE A 79 -53.02 51.39 31.67
N GLY A 80 -53.08 50.26 30.98
CA GLY A 80 -54.28 49.50 30.73
C GLY A 80 -54.69 48.64 31.93
N ASN A 81 -55.86 48.02 31.83
CA ASN A 81 -56.38 47.14 32.87
C ASN A 81 -55.61 45.80 32.93
N LYS A 82 -55.83 45.02 33.99
CA LYS A 82 -55.09 43.77 34.24
C LYS A 82 -55.27 42.69 33.18
N ASN A 83 -56.36 42.73 32.41
CA ASN A 83 -56.64 41.77 31.35
C ASN A 83 -56.08 42.22 29.99
N GLY A 84 -55.45 43.39 29.93
CA GLY A 84 -55.06 44.05 28.69
C GLY A 84 -56.18 44.95 28.17
N THR A 85 -55.88 46.22 27.99
CA THR A 85 -56.78 47.18 27.34
C THR A 85 -56.52 47.22 25.84
N VAL A 86 -57.56 47.01 25.03
CA VAL A 86 -57.47 47.05 23.57
C VAL A 86 -57.55 48.48 23.05
N PHE A 87 -56.55 48.86 22.28
CA PHE A 87 -56.47 50.05 21.45
C PHE A 87 -56.65 49.60 20.00
N ASP A 88 -57.90 49.66 19.52
CA ASP A 88 -58.28 49.20 18.19
C ASP A 88 -58.31 50.38 17.21
N PHE A 89 -57.50 50.29 16.17
CA PHE A 89 -57.48 51.27 15.08
C PHE A 89 -58.47 50.92 13.96
N ALA A 90 -59.11 49.74 14.02
CA ALA A 90 -60.17 49.24 13.14
C ALA A 90 -59.96 49.51 11.63
N GLY A 91 -58.73 49.39 11.12
CA GLY A 91 -58.45 49.65 9.71
C GLY A 91 -58.07 51.08 9.35
N GLY A 92 -58.13 52.01 10.30
CA GLY A 92 -57.92 53.44 10.07
C GLY A 92 -56.44 53.85 9.94
N ASN A 93 -56.19 54.89 9.14
CA ASN A 93 -54.87 55.54 8.98
C ASN A 93 -54.61 56.68 9.99
N VAL A 94 -55.53 56.87 10.92
CA VAL A 94 -55.53 57.93 11.93
C VAL A 94 -55.11 57.27 13.22
N GLY A 95 -54.08 57.79 13.90
CA GLY A 95 -53.61 57.01 15.05
C GLY A 95 -52.22 57.28 15.58
N THR A 96 -51.32 57.86 14.79
CA THR A 96 -49.89 57.93 15.14
C THR A 96 -49.71 58.68 16.46
N ILE A 97 -49.11 58.05 17.46
CA ILE A 97 -48.75 58.70 18.73
C ILE A 97 -47.31 59.21 18.59
N THR A 98 -47.19 60.53 18.40
CA THR A 98 -45.89 61.20 18.22
C THR A 98 -45.41 61.80 19.53
N PHE A 99 -44.28 61.33 20.04
CA PHE A 99 -43.58 61.92 21.17
C PHE A 99 -42.44 62.82 20.70
N SER A 100 -42.45 64.08 21.13
CA SER A 100 -41.36 65.04 20.88
C SER A 100 -40.59 65.28 22.18
N LEU A 101 -39.36 64.77 22.24
CA LEU A 101 -38.46 64.88 23.38
C LEU A 101 -37.40 65.95 23.11
N THR A 102 -37.56 67.12 23.75
CA THR A 102 -36.65 68.27 23.61
C THR A 102 -35.93 68.64 24.91
N VAL A 103 -36.30 68.02 26.04
CA VAL A 103 -35.79 68.34 27.37
C VAL A 103 -34.97 67.17 27.94
N ASN A 104 -33.69 67.42 28.22
CA ASN A 104 -32.74 66.39 28.63
C ASN A 104 -32.76 66.10 30.16
N ARG A 105 -33.89 65.59 30.70
CA ARG A 105 -34.12 65.42 32.15
C ARG A 105 -34.24 63.98 32.65
N GLY A 106 -34.04 62.96 31.80
CA GLY A 106 -34.22 61.56 32.20
C GLY A 106 -35.69 61.16 32.23
N LEU A 107 -36.46 61.64 31.24
CA LEU A 107 -37.92 61.45 31.18
C LEU A 107 -38.25 59.99 30.86
N ASN A 108 -39.18 59.41 31.59
CA ASN A 108 -39.64 58.03 31.43
C ASN A 108 -41.06 57.99 30.87
N ILE A 109 -41.21 57.35 29.71
CA ILE A 109 -42.49 57.08 29.06
C ILE A 109 -42.75 55.59 29.14
N LYS A 110 -43.91 55.20 29.67
CA LYS A 110 -44.24 53.79 29.93
C LYS A 110 -45.60 53.42 29.35
N PHE A 111 -45.67 52.29 28.67
CA PHE A 111 -46.90 51.59 28.31
C PHE A 111 -46.98 50.28 29.09
N GLU A 112 -48.11 50.00 29.72
CA GLU A 112 -48.32 48.77 30.49
C GLU A 112 -49.71 48.18 30.25
N ASN A 113 -49.78 46.87 29.96
CA ASN A 113 -51.03 46.13 29.74
C ASN A 113 -51.92 46.70 28.62
N ILE A 114 -51.33 47.06 27.48
CA ILE A 114 -52.05 47.60 26.32
C ILE A 114 -51.90 46.68 25.11
N ILE A 115 -52.99 46.46 24.38
CA ILE A 115 -53.07 45.68 23.14
C ILE A 115 -53.31 46.66 21.99
N PHE A 116 -52.31 46.84 21.12
CA PHE A 116 -52.42 47.64 19.90
C PHE A 116 -52.83 46.72 18.73
N GLU A 117 -53.97 46.99 18.09
CA GLU A 117 -54.43 46.14 17.00
C GLU A 117 -55.08 46.87 15.83
N ASN A 118 -55.03 46.20 14.67
CA ASN A 118 -55.69 46.62 13.44
C ASN A 118 -55.27 48.01 12.94
N PHE A 119 -54.00 48.38 13.06
CA PHE A 119 -53.43 49.60 12.47
C PHE A 119 -53.06 49.37 10.99
N TYR A 120 -53.73 50.06 10.07
CA TYR A 120 -53.51 49.93 8.62
C TYR A 120 -53.17 51.28 7.99
N GLY A 121 -52.44 51.27 6.88
CA GLY A 121 -52.15 52.45 6.07
C GLY A 121 -52.71 52.29 4.67
N ASN A 122 -53.31 53.34 4.11
CA ASN A 122 -53.72 53.33 2.71
C ASN A 122 -52.47 53.23 1.82
N LEU A 123 -52.36 52.13 1.08
CA LEU A 123 -51.17 51.73 0.32
C LEU A 123 -50.75 52.73 -0.79
N GLU A 124 -51.63 53.66 -1.16
CA GLU A 124 -51.45 54.52 -2.34
C GLU A 124 -50.98 55.95 -2.07
N THR A 125 -51.15 56.51 -0.86
CA THR A 125 -50.92 57.96 -0.65
C THR A 125 -50.01 58.35 0.51
N ILE A 126 -49.80 57.51 1.53
CA ILE A 126 -49.01 57.91 2.70
C ILE A 126 -48.18 56.76 3.29
N LYS A 127 -47.11 56.39 2.57
CA LYS A 127 -46.11 55.43 3.06
C LYS A 127 -45.23 56.08 4.14
N GLY A 128 -45.03 55.41 5.28
CA GLY A 128 -44.19 55.90 6.39
C GLY A 128 -44.89 56.21 7.72
N HIS A 129 -46.11 55.73 7.95
CA HIS A 129 -46.81 55.88 9.23
C HIS A 129 -46.46 54.75 10.21
N GLN A 130 -46.44 55.06 11.50
CA GLN A 130 -46.19 54.11 12.59
C GLN A 130 -47.21 54.31 13.71
N ILE A 131 -47.46 53.28 14.53
CA ILE A 131 -48.32 53.42 15.72
C ILE A 131 -47.71 54.43 16.69
N ILE A 132 -46.40 54.29 16.97
CA ILE A 132 -45.66 55.15 17.89
C ILE A 132 -44.45 55.73 17.15
N TYR A 133 -44.41 57.05 17.07
CA TYR A 133 -43.27 57.80 16.55
C TYR A 133 -42.60 58.58 17.68
N VAL A 134 -41.28 58.46 17.81
CA VAL A 134 -40.52 59.17 18.83
C VAL A 134 -39.45 59.99 18.14
N TYR A 135 -39.58 61.32 18.21
CA TYR A 135 -38.56 62.27 17.82
C TYR A 135 -37.81 62.73 19.07
N ALA A 136 -36.51 62.43 19.15
CA ALA A 136 -35.67 62.80 20.27
C ALA A 136 -34.48 63.66 19.84
N ALA A 137 -34.54 64.95 20.21
CA ALA A 137 -33.42 65.89 20.10
C ALA A 137 -32.49 65.82 21.34
N VAL A 138 -32.79 64.94 22.30
CA VAL A 138 -32.06 64.72 23.56
C VAL A 138 -31.81 63.23 23.78
N TYR A 139 -30.85 62.89 24.65
CA TYR A 139 -30.42 61.50 24.85
C TYR A 139 -30.81 60.90 26.22
N ASN A 140 -31.15 61.71 27.22
CA ASN A 140 -31.52 61.23 28.55
C ASN A 140 -33.03 61.04 28.64
N PHE A 141 -33.52 59.93 28.08
CA PHE A 141 -34.90 59.49 28.18
C PHE A 141 -34.99 57.96 28.24
N TYR A 142 -36.13 57.46 28.71
CA TYR A 142 -36.42 56.04 28.85
C TYR A 142 -37.82 55.75 28.30
N PHE A 143 -37.94 54.67 27.55
CA PHE A 143 -39.19 54.21 26.94
C PHE A 143 -39.40 52.74 27.33
N THR A 144 -40.51 52.42 28.00
CA THR A 144 -40.77 51.07 28.51
C THR A 144 -42.12 50.55 28.04
N PHE A 145 -42.15 49.37 27.42
CA PHE A 145 -43.35 48.61 27.11
C PHE A 145 -43.37 47.35 27.96
N ASN A 146 -44.34 47.23 28.86
CA ASN A 146 -44.48 46.09 29.77
C ASN A 146 -45.80 45.37 29.52
N ASN A 147 -45.74 44.06 29.25
CA ASN A 147 -46.94 43.25 29.06
C ASN A 147 -47.89 43.81 27.98
N CYS A 148 -47.31 44.31 26.88
CA CYS A 148 -48.06 44.86 25.75
C CYS A 148 -48.17 43.85 24.61
N ILE A 149 -49.23 43.93 23.82
CA ILE A 149 -49.44 43.10 22.63
C ILE A 149 -49.59 43.99 21.40
N PHE A 150 -48.91 43.63 20.30
CA PHE A 150 -49.09 44.25 18.99
C PHE A 150 -49.58 43.18 18.02
N ARG A 151 -50.82 43.28 17.54
CA ARG A 151 -51.39 42.26 16.65
C ARG A 151 -52.15 42.77 15.45
N ASN A 152 -52.05 42.03 14.33
CA ASN A 152 -52.79 42.29 13.08
C ASN A 152 -52.56 43.71 12.51
N ASN A 153 -51.35 44.25 12.65
CA ASN A 153 -51.01 45.57 12.12
C ASN A 153 -50.34 45.46 10.74
N ASN A 154 -50.73 46.33 9.80
CA ASN A 154 -50.20 46.36 8.44
C ASN A 154 -49.25 47.54 8.16
N ASN A 155 -48.60 48.05 9.21
CA ASN A 155 -47.70 49.19 9.17
C ASN A 155 -46.68 49.10 10.30
N ARG A 156 -45.65 49.97 10.25
CA ARG A 156 -44.58 50.03 11.25
C ARG A 156 -45.17 50.23 12.65
N LEU A 157 -44.62 49.57 13.66
CA LEU A 157 -45.18 49.68 15.03
C LEU A 157 -44.54 50.83 15.79
N VAL A 158 -43.22 50.79 15.97
CA VAL A 158 -42.48 51.78 16.77
C VAL A 158 -41.28 52.30 15.99
N HIS A 159 -41.14 53.62 15.89
CA HIS A 159 -40.03 54.27 15.20
C HIS A 159 -39.40 55.37 16.07
N PHE A 160 -38.10 55.23 16.35
CA PHE A 160 -37.27 56.23 17.02
C PHE A 160 -36.39 56.96 16.01
N LEU A 161 -36.57 58.28 15.90
CA LEU A 161 -35.68 59.20 15.19
C LEU A 161 -34.85 59.99 16.20
N LEU A 162 -33.54 59.79 16.18
CA LEU A 162 -32.60 60.38 17.13
C LEU A 162 -31.64 61.34 16.42
N GLU A 163 -31.49 62.57 16.93
CA GLU A 163 -30.58 63.59 16.37
C GLU A 163 -29.41 63.96 17.31
N SER A 164 -29.45 63.52 18.57
CA SER A 164 -28.46 63.89 19.58
C SER A 164 -27.43 62.78 19.80
N PRO A 165 -26.12 63.08 19.96
CA PRO A 165 -25.15 62.09 20.38
C PRO A 165 -25.43 61.64 21.82
N VAL A 166 -25.51 60.33 22.03
CA VAL A 166 -25.79 59.73 23.34
C VAL A 166 -24.56 59.90 24.25
N THR A 167 -24.75 60.37 25.49
CA THR A 167 -23.64 60.53 26.44
C THR A 167 -23.62 59.50 27.58
N ASN A 168 -24.63 58.63 27.68
CA ASN A 168 -24.86 57.70 28.80
C ASN A 168 -25.21 56.25 28.35
N ILE A 169 -24.84 55.25 29.15
CA ILE A 169 -24.75 53.81 28.77
C ILE A 169 -25.98 52.98 29.22
N ASN A 170 -27.04 53.60 29.74
CA ASN A 170 -28.20 52.86 30.27
C ASN A 170 -29.22 52.53 29.18
N ASN A 171 -29.86 51.36 29.26
CA ASN A 171 -30.95 50.92 28.36
C ASN A 171 -32.04 52.00 28.24
N GLN A 172 -32.11 52.67 27.08
CA GLN A 172 -33.08 53.74 26.84
C GLN A 172 -34.45 53.19 26.42
N VAL A 173 -34.51 52.05 25.73
CA VAL A 173 -35.77 51.43 25.34
C VAL A 173 -35.84 50.00 25.84
N LEU A 174 -36.94 49.64 26.50
CA LEU A 174 -37.20 48.30 27.01
C LEU A 174 -38.57 47.81 26.54
N PHE A 175 -38.59 46.67 25.86
CA PHE A 175 -39.78 45.86 25.64
C PHE A 175 -39.67 44.63 26.54
N ASN A 176 -40.52 44.52 27.55
CA ASN A 176 -40.50 43.41 28.49
C ASN A 176 -41.84 42.67 28.49
N ASN A 177 -41.78 41.36 28.28
CA ASN A 177 -42.93 40.47 28.31
C ASN A 177 -44.01 40.85 27.28
N CYS A 178 -43.59 41.26 26.07
CA CYS A 178 -44.48 41.72 25.01
C CYS A 178 -44.71 40.67 23.92
N GLY A 179 -45.91 40.67 23.32
CA GLY A 179 -46.28 39.76 22.23
C GLY A 179 -46.48 40.49 20.90
N PHE A 180 -45.89 39.99 19.82
CA PHE A 180 -46.02 40.51 18.46
C PHE A 180 -46.61 39.43 17.57
N TYR A 181 -47.81 39.63 17.04
CA TYR A 181 -48.58 38.60 16.34
C TYR A 181 -49.14 39.11 15.00
N ASN A 182 -48.81 38.45 13.88
CA ASN A 182 -49.41 38.75 12.57
C ASN A 182 -49.19 40.20 12.09
N ASN A 183 -48.02 40.80 12.34
CA ASN A 183 -47.69 42.13 11.83
C ASN A 183 -46.91 42.04 10.51
N THR A 184 -47.23 42.86 9.52
CA THR A 184 -46.68 42.72 8.15
C THR A 184 -45.53 43.67 7.80
N GLU A 185 -45.20 44.62 8.69
CA GLU A 185 -44.14 45.63 8.51
C GLU A 185 -43.23 45.74 9.74
N THR A 186 -42.13 46.50 9.60
CA THR A 186 -41.12 46.74 10.65
C THR A 186 -41.71 46.93 12.06
N ALA A 187 -41.42 46.00 12.98
CA ALA A 187 -41.86 46.13 14.36
C ALA A 187 -41.17 47.30 15.07
N ILE A 188 -39.83 47.34 15.03
CA ILE A 188 -39.03 48.35 15.71
C ILE A 188 -38.02 48.94 14.75
N ARG A 189 -38.11 50.25 14.52
CA ARG A 189 -37.16 51.02 13.74
C ARG A 189 -36.42 52.02 14.62
N VAL A 190 -35.10 52.06 14.49
CA VAL A 190 -34.25 53.08 15.08
C VAL A 190 -33.40 53.69 13.98
N TYR A 191 -33.47 55.01 13.85
CA TYR A 191 -32.62 55.78 12.97
C TYR A 191 -31.93 56.88 13.77
N HIS A 192 -30.62 56.72 13.97
CA HIS A 192 -29.79 57.69 14.66
C HIS A 192 -28.96 58.48 13.64
N SER A 193 -29.36 59.73 13.41
CA SER A 193 -28.66 60.66 12.52
C SER A 193 -27.42 61.20 13.23
N LEU A 194 -26.28 60.52 13.03
CA LEU A 194 -24.97 60.98 13.50
C LEU A 194 -24.15 61.52 12.31
N PRO A 195 -23.45 62.65 12.46
CA PRO A 195 -22.52 63.11 11.43
C PRO A 195 -21.34 62.14 11.29
N ASP A 196 -20.88 61.91 10.05
CA ASP A 196 -19.86 60.92 9.66
C ASP A 196 -18.55 60.96 10.49
N ASN A 197 -18.23 62.11 11.12
CA ASN A 197 -17.00 62.34 11.88
C ASN A 197 -17.06 61.91 13.37
N TYR A 198 -18.17 61.39 13.88
CA TYR A 198 -18.24 60.96 15.29
C TYR A 198 -17.50 59.64 15.50
N LEU A 199 -16.25 59.68 15.95
CA LEU A 199 -15.34 58.52 16.13
C LEU A 199 -15.43 57.83 17.51
N GLN A 200 -16.26 58.29 18.45
CA GLN A 200 -16.30 57.71 19.81
C GLN A 200 -17.22 56.48 19.88
N VAL A 201 -16.60 55.30 19.95
CA VAL A 201 -17.18 53.94 19.96
C VAL A 201 -17.99 53.62 21.23
N GLU A 202 -17.95 54.46 22.26
CA GLU A 202 -18.35 54.03 23.62
C GLU A 202 -19.78 54.39 24.04
N LYS A 203 -20.59 55.05 23.19
CA LYS A 203 -21.89 55.60 23.61
C LYS A 203 -22.97 55.49 22.53
N HIS A 204 -23.64 54.34 22.51
CA HIS A 204 -24.72 54.04 21.56
C HIS A 204 -26.10 54.04 22.25
N PHE A 205 -27.14 54.39 21.49
CA PHE A 205 -28.51 54.19 21.92
C PHE A 205 -28.82 52.69 22.00
N THR A 206 -29.50 52.26 23.07
CA THR A 206 -29.73 50.85 23.38
C THR A 206 -31.22 50.51 23.42
N VAL A 207 -31.61 49.54 22.61
CA VAL A 207 -32.93 48.89 22.63
C VAL A 207 -32.78 47.51 23.22
N THR A 208 -33.57 47.20 24.26
CA THR A 208 -33.62 45.90 24.93
C THR A 208 -35.00 45.27 24.73
N VAL A 209 -35.00 44.00 24.35
CA VAL A 209 -36.19 43.17 24.15
C VAL A 209 -36.05 41.92 25.01
N GLU A 210 -36.88 41.80 26.03
CA GLU A 210 -36.82 40.78 27.07
C GLU A 210 -38.14 40.00 27.17
N ASN A 211 -38.05 38.67 27.19
CA ASN A 211 -39.21 37.79 27.40
C ASN A 211 -40.33 38.00 26.35
N CYS A 212 -39.98 38.33 25.11
CA CYS A 212 -40.95 38.67 24.07
C CYS A 212 -41.17 37.54 23.05
N GLU A 213 -42.36 37.51 22.47
CA GLU A 213 -42.75 36.56 21.43
C GLU A 213 -43.01 37.26 20.10
N PHE A 214 -42.47 36.71 19.01
CA PHE A 214 -42.68 37.19 17.65
C PHE A 214 -43.18 36.03 16.78
N ILE A 215 -44.49 35.98 16.54
CA ILE A 215 -45.15 34.94 15.74
C ILE A 215 -45.74 35.54 14.47
N ASN A 216 -45.31 35.03 13.31
CA ASN A 216 -45.82 35.43 12.00
C ASN A 216 -45.69 36.94 11.76
N ASN A 217 -44.48 37.47 11.96
CA ASN A 217 -44.18 38.88 11.74
C ASN A 217 -43.22 39.07 10.55
N ARG A 218 -43.20 40.26 9.96
CA ARG A 218 -42.38 40.56 8.79
C ARG A 218 -41.53 41.80 9.02
N GLY A 219 -40.22 41.69 8.85
CA GLY A 219 -39.25 42.73 9.19
C GLY A 219 -39.32 43.08 10.67
N ILE A 220 -38.46 42.55 11.52
CA ILE A 220 -38.62 42.82 12.96
C ILE A 220 -37.87 44.09 13.37
N PHE A 221 -36.57 44.12 13.09
CA PHE A 221 -35.66 45.15 13.59
C PHE A 221 -34.94 45.84 12.43
N ASN A 222 -35.17 47.15 12.29
CA ASN A 222 -34.36 48.04 11.45
C ASN A 222 -33.63 49.02 12.36
N ILE A 223 -32.38 48.73 12.68
CA ILE A 223 -31.61 49.46 13.71
C ILE A 223 -30.37 50.05 13.04
N ASN A 224 -30.11 51.34 13.24
CA ASN A 224 -28.96 52.03 12.65
C ASN A 224 -28.23 52.88 13.71
N ASN A 225 -26.92 52.69 13.80
CA ASN A 225 -26.00 53.26 14.78
C ASN A 225 -26.45 53.04 16.24
N SER A 226 -26.85 51.82 16.58
CA SER A 226 -27.41 51.50 17.91
C SER A 226 -27.10 50.07 18.38
N ILE A 227 -27.32 49.82 19.67
CA ILE A 227 -27.23 48.49 20.29
C ILE A 227 -28.63 47.89 20.37
N LEU A 228 -28.81 46.67 19.87
CA LEU A 228 -30.00 45.86 20.09
C LEU A 228 -29.67 44.64 20.95
N ILE A 229 -30.33 44.52 22.10
CA ILE A 229 -30.22 43.38 23.01
C ILE A 229 -31.52 42.59 22.98
N ILE A 230 -31.47 41.35 22.53
CA ILE A 230 -32.58 40.39 22.53
C ILE A 230 -32.27 39.31 23.56
N ASN A 231 -33.12 39.12 24.56
CA ASN A 231 -32.91 38.17 25.63
C ASN A 231 -34.18 37.39 25.99
N ASN A 232 -34.06 36.07 26.03
CA ASN A 232 -35.16 35.16 26.36
C ASN A 232 -36.40 35.35 25.46
N CYS A 233 -36.18 35.48 24.16
CA CYS A 233 -37.25 35.72 23.18
C CYS A 233 -37.53 34.50 22.30
N TYR A 234 -38.75 34.44 21.76
CA TYR A 234 -39.20 33.41 20.85
C TYR A 234 -39.56 33.99 19.48
N PHE A 235 -39.03 33.40 18.40
CA PHE A 235 -39.28 33.83 17.02
C PHE A 235 -39.74 32.66 16.17
N THR A 236 -40.87 32.82 15.46
CA THR A 236 -41.35 31.84 14.49
C THR A 236 -42.08 32.48 13.32
N LYS A 237 -41.99 31.86 12.13
CA LYS A 237 -42.63 32.31 10.88
C LYS A 237 -42.27 33.76 10.53
N ILE A 238 -41.00 34.13 10.65
CA ILE A 238 -40.54 35.49 10.33
C ILE A 238 -40.40 35.65 8.81
N GLY A 239 -40.84 36.78 8.26
CA GLY A 239 -40.77 37.08 6.82
C GLY A 239 -40.14 38.43 6.51
N LYS A 240 -40.08 38.74 5.22
CA LYS A 240 -39.69 40.06 4.71
C LYS A 240 -40.84 41.06 4.85
N GLU A 241 -40.56 42.30 5.26
CA GLU A 241 -41.54 43.41 5.22
C GLU A 241 -41.96 43.75 3.77
N SER A 242 -43.08 44.44 3.54
CA SER A 242 -43.52 44.69 2.16
C SER A 242 -42.67 45.73 1.40
N GLU A 243 -41.88 46.54 2.10
CA GLU A 243 -41.03 47.60 1.53
C GLU A 243 -39.60 47.12 1.12
N TYR A 244 -38.64 48.06 1.06
CA TYR A 244 -37.21 47.89 0.78
C TYR A 244 -36.44 47.10 1.85
N GLY A 245 -37.11 46.26 2.66
CA GLY A 245 -36.46 45.47 3.69
C GLY A 245 -35.42 44.51 3.09
N ILE A 246 -34.20 44.59 3.59
CA ILE A 246 -33.07 43.76 3.11
C ILE A 246 -32.72 42.61 4.06
N GLY A 247 -33.43 42.48 5.18
CA GLY A 247 -33.31 41.37 6.13
C GLY A 247 -34.64 41.10 6.86
N ALA A 248 -34.87 39.86 7.29
CA ALA A 248 -36.16 39.44 7.85
C ALA A 248 -36.27 39.69 9.37
N LEU A 249 -35.27 39.26 10.15
CA LEU A 249 -35.21 39.56 11.59
C LEU A 249 -34.55 40.91 11.83
N TYR A 250 -33.36 41.12 11.27
CA TYR A 250 -32.55 42.29 11.52
C TYR A 250 -31.95 42.82 10.23
N TYR A 251 -31.98 44.14 10.05
CA TYR A 251 -31.13 44.79 9.08
C TYR A 251 -30.73 46.22 9.45
N SER A 252 -29.63 46.68 8.85
CA SER A 252 -29.14 48.06 8.92
C SER A 252 -28.62 48.55 7.56
N ILE A 253 -28.45 49.86 7.42
CA ILE A 253 -27.90 50.51 6.22
C ILE A 253 -26.37 50.34 6.17
N GLU A 254 -25.75 50.51 5.00
CA GLU A 254 -24.28 50.47 4.85
C GLU A 254 -23.56 51.51 5.75
N ASN A 255 -22.36 51.15 6.21
CA ASN A 255 -21.48 51.97 7.06
C ASN A 255 -22.03 52.34 8.45
N THR A 256 -23.00 51.58 8.99
CA THR A 256 -23.45 51.76 10.37
C THR A 256 -22.51 51.06 11.36
N ARG A 257 -22.59 51.47 12.64
CA ARG A 257 -21.81 50.88 13.75
C ARG A 257 -22.72 50.15 14.73
N ASP A 258 -23.44 49.17 14.21
CA ASP A 258 -24.44 48.47 15.01
C ASP A 258 -23.86 47.33 15.84
N HIS A 259 -24.49 47.11 16.99
CA HIS A 259 -24.21 45.96 17.84
C HIS A 259 -25.49 45.17 18.06
N LEU A 260 -25.51 43.93 17.59
CA LEU A 260 -26.60 42.99 17.82
C LEU A 260 -26.18 41.93 18.85
N ILE A 261 -26.95 41.82 19.92
CA ILE A 261 -26.76 40.81 20.97
C ILE A 261 -28.02 39.96 21.08
N ILE A 262 -27.93 38.66 20.84
CA ILE A 262 -29.04 37.70 20.98
C ILE A 262 -28.68 36.65 22.03
N LYS A 263 -29.50 36.51 23.07
CA LYS A 263 -29.24 35.62 24.20
C LYS A 263 -30.46 34.79 24.59
N ASN A 264 -30.23 33.55 25.03
CA ASN A 264 -31.25 32.68 25.64
C ASN A 264 -32.52 32.51 24.80
N SER A 265 -32.42 32.60 23.47
CA SER A 265 -33.58 32.74 22.59
C SER A 265 -33.78 31.52 21.69
N LEU A 266 -35.01 31.30 21.24
CA LEU A 266 -35.41 30.24 20.33
C LEU A 266 -35.94 30.83 19.02
N ILE A 267 -35.35 30.42 17.90
CA ILE A 267 -35.75 30.79 16.55
C ILE A 267 -36.08 29.50 15.79
N GLU A 268 -37.34 29.34 15.39
CA GLU A 268 -37.78 28.11 14.73
C GLU A 268 -38.82 28.32 13.62
N GLU A 269 -38.96 27.32 12.74
CA GLU A 269 -40.05 27.23 11.75
C GLU A 269 -40.20 28.50 10.92
N THR A 270 -39.08 28.98 10.38
CA THR A 270 -39.02 30.22 9.61
C THR A 270 -38.60 29.91 8.17
N TYR A 271 -39.47 30.21 7.22
CA TYR A 271 -39.22 29.98 5.79
C TYR A 271 -39.37 31.28 5.00
N ILE A 272 -38.23 31.86 4.59
CA ILE A 272 -38.17 33.13 3.88
C ILE A 272 -38.06 32.85 2.38
N LYS A 273 -39.19 33.02 1.67
CA LYS A 273 -39.29 32.83 0.22
C LYS A 273 -38.62 33.93 -0.60
N ASP A 274 -38.45 35.10 0.00
CA ASP A 274 -37.76 36.21 -0.62
C ASP A 274 -36.24 35.96 -0.67
N LEU A 275 -35.57 36.51 -1.68
CA LEU A 275 -34.10 36.47 -1.81
C LEU A 275 -33.41 37.45 -0.84
N ILE A 276 -33.71 37.31 0.45
CA ILE A 276 -33.06 38.06 1.54
C ILE A 276 -32.63 37.14 2.69
N PRO A 277 -31.57 37.50 3.43
CA PRO A 277 -31.14 36.78 4.61
C PRO A 277 -32.05 37.05 5.83
N PHE A 278 -31.83 36.29 6.90
CA PHE A 278 -32.45 36.53 8.19
C PHE A 278 -31.85 37.76 8.89
N ILE A 279 -30.53 37.93 8.82
CA ILE A 279 -29.78 39.10 9.31
C ILE A 279 -28.97 39.68 8.16
N LYS A 280 -29.08 40.99 7.91
CA LYS A 280 -28.27 41.71 6.90
C LYS A 280 -27.58 42.92 7.51
N SER A 281 -26.27 43.05 7.35
CA SER A 281 -25.54 44.26 7.81
C SER A 281 -24.16 44.38 7.15
N GLU A 282 -23.62 45.59 7.11
CA GLU A 282 -22.19 45.84 6.90
C GLU A 282 -21.58 46.37 8.21
N GLY A 283 -20.42 45.86 8.67
CA GLY A 283 -19.80 46.37 9.89
C GLY A 283 -20.43 45.93 11.21
N LEU A 284 -21.28 44.89 11.24
CA LEU A 284 -21.98 44.46 12.46
C LEU A 284 -21.04 43.86 13.51
N ILE A 285 -21.15 44.33 14.75
CA ILE A 285 -20.69 43.57 15.93
C ILE A 285 -21.84 42.64 16.32
N LEU A 286 -21.64 41.33 16.22
CA LEU A 286 -22.68 40.33 16.48
C LEU A 286 -22.27 39.38 17.61
N ASN A 287 -23.11 39.28 18.65
CA ASN A 287 -22.94 38.36 19.76
C ASN A 287 -24.18 37.46 19.93
N ILE A 288 -24.03 36.17 19.67
CA ILE A 288 -25.08 35.14 19.85
C ILE A 288 -24.65 34.24 21.02
N ASN A 289 -25.47 34.11 22.06
CA ASN A 289 -25.17 33.27 23.22
C ASN A 289 -26.38 32.43 23.67
N ASN A 290 -26.21 31.11 23.78
CA ASN A 290 -27.28 30.20 24.23
C ASN A 290 -28.56 30.37 23.38
N VAL A 291 -28.42 30.20 22.07
CA VAL A 291 -29.51 30.36 21.10
C VAL A 291 -29.77 29.03 20.40
N THR A 292 -31.04 28.74 20.10
CA THR A 292 -31.43 27.61 19.26
C THR A 292 -31.99 28.13 17.95
N ILE A 293 -31.46 27.64 16.83
CA ILE A 293 -31.95 27.89 15.47
C ILE A 293 -32.29 26.55 14.83
N THR A 294 -33.57 26.33 14.52
CA THR A 294 -34.04 25.05 13.96
C THR A 294 -35.10 25.26 12.88
N ASN A 295 -35.05 24.49 11.78
CA ASN A 295 -36.03 24.60 10.69
C ASN A 295 -36.15 26.02 10.13
N CYS A 296 -35.01 26.70 9.98
CA CYS A 296 -34.93 28.08 9.49
C CYS A 296 -34.26 28.12 8.12
N TYR A 297 -35.00 28.49 7.09
CA TYR A 297 -34.51 28.49 5.72
C TYR A 297 -34.80 29.81 5.00
N THR A 298 -33.91 30.14 4.07
CA THR A 298 -34.02 31.32 3.20
C THR A 298 -33.76 30.89 1.76
N GLU A 299 -34.52 31.43 0.81
CA GLU A 299 -34.22 31.29 -0.63
C GLU A 299 -32.96 32.10 -1.01
N TYR A 300 -32.49 32.98 -0.14
CA TYR A 300 -31.18 33.64 -0.25
C TYR A 300 -30.00 32.66 -0.07
N GLY A 301 -30.22 31.51 0.57
CA GLY A 301 -29.20 30.48 0.82
C GLY A 301 -28.51 30.62 2.17
N TYR A 302 -28.47 31.82 2.74
CA TYR A 302 -27.77 32.13 3.99
C TYR A 302 -28.69 32.80 5.01
N LEU A 303 -28.46 32.53 6.30
CA LEU A 303 -29.17 33.18 7.40
C LEU A 303 -28.56 34.55 7.70
N PHE A 304 -27.24 34.67 7.83
CA PHE A 304 -26.57 35.92 8.15
C PHE A 304 -25.72 36.39 6.98
N ASP A 305 -26.01 37.55 6.43
CA ASP A 305 -25.19 38.24 5.44
C ASP A 305 -24.53 39.44 6.11
N ILE A 306 -23.27 39.26 6.49
CA ILE A 306 -22.49 40.26 7.21
C ILE A 306 -21.22 40.49 6.42
N ASN A 307 -21.00 41.72 5.94
CA ASN A 307 -19.75 42.08 5.26
C ASN A 307 -18.90 43.01 6.12
N LYS A 308 -17.58 42.76 6.14
CA LYS A 308 -16.55 43.51 6.90
C LYS A 308 -16.81 43.53 8.41
N SER A 309 -15.87 43.02 9.20
CA SER A 309 -15.91 43.24 10.66
C SER A 309 -15.50 44.67 11.01
N PHE A 310 -16.29 45.37 11.84
CA PHE A 310 -15.90 46.67 12.39
C PHE A 310 -14.67 46.53 13.30
N LEU A 311 -13.70 47.45 13.16
CA LEU A 311 -12.47 47.53 13.97
C LEU A 311 -11.74 46.20 14.20
N ASN A 312 -11.84 45.24 13.27
CA ASN A 312 -11.23 43.92 13.43
C ASN A 312 -11.75 43.14 14.68
N GLU A 313 -12.97 43.41 15.14
CA GLU A 313 -13.65 42.66 16.20
C GLU A 313 -14.23 41.34 15.71
N PHE A 314 -14.45 40.40 16.64
CA PHE A 314 -15.03 39.10 16.34
C PHE A 314 -16.56 39.15 16.38
N ILE A 315 -17.21 38.60 15.36
CA ILE A 315 -18.54 38.01 15.50
C ILE A 315 -18.41 36.84 16.46
N THR A 316 -19.16 36.83 17.56
CA THR A 316 -19.12 35.77 18.56
C THR A 316 -20.40 34.96 18.57
N ILE A 317 -20.26 33.64 18.50
CA ILE A 317 -21.34 32.66 18.57
C ILE A 317 -20.94 31.63 19.62
N ASP A 318 -21.67 31.59 20.73
CA ASP A 318 -21.37 30.71 21.86
C ASP A 318 -22.61 29.91 22.27
N ASN A 319 -22.47 28.61 22.47
CA ASN A 319 -23.56 27.72 22.84
C ASN A 319 -24.77 27.80 21.88
N LEU A 320 -24.49 27.73 20.57
CA LEU A 320 -25.52 27.66 19.52
C LEU A 320 -25.97 26.21 19.32
N LYS A 321 -27.28 25.96 19.31
CA LYS A 321 -27.88 24.73 18.80
C LYS A 321 -28.44 25.00 17.41
N PHE A 322 -27.83 24.40 16.40
CA PHE A 322 -28.15 24.64 15.00
C PHE A 322 -28.61 23.34 14.34
N SER A 323 -29.80 23.35 13.73
CA SER A 323 -30.31 22.16 13.05
C SER A 323 -31.21 22.47 11.86
N ASN A 324 -31.13 21.62 10.83
CA ASN A 324 -32.01 21.62 9.67
C ASN A 324 -32.34 23.03 9.14
N SER A 325 -31.32 23.84 8.87
CA SER A 325 -31.45 25.25 8.52
C SER A 325 -30.48 25.63 7.38
N SER A 326 -30.75 26.71 6.66
CA SER A 326 -29.87 27.28 5.61
C SER A 326 -28.49 27.66 6.16
N THR A 327 -27.47 27.78 5.31
CA THR A 327 -26.09 28.15 5.70
C THR A 327 -26.05 29.30 6.69
N LEU A 328 -25.20 29.21 7.72
CA LEU A 328 -25.22 30.18 8.82
C LEU A 328 -24.75 31.58 8.40
N ILE A 329 -23.57 31.70 7.78
CA ILE A 329 -22.92 32.99 7.50
C ILE A 329 -22.52 33.13 6.02
N PHE A 330 -22.68 34.33 5.49
CA PHE A 330 -22.14 34.80 4.22
C PHE A 330 -21.51 36.18 4.41
N GLY A 331 -20.40 36.41 3.70
CA GLY A 331 -19.76 37.72 3.58
C GLY A 331 -18.25 37.67 3.76
N ASN A 332 -17.56 38.77 3.42
CA ASN A 332 -16.10 38.79 3.30
C ASN A 332 -15.41 39.68 4.34
N ASN A 333 -14.12 39.42 4.59
CA ASN A 333 -13.28 40.14 5.56
C ASN A 333 -13.84 40.11 6.99
N LEU A 334 -14.24 38.92 7.42
CA LEU A 334 -14.82 38.67 8.74
C LEU A 334 -13.80 38.09 9.72
N LYS A 335 -13.99 38.37 11.00
CA LYS A 335 -13.45 37.57 12.09
C LYS A 335 -14.61 36.96 12.85
N CYS A 336 -14.66 35.64 12.94
CA CYS A 336 -15.74 34.92 13.59
C CYS A 336 -15.18 33.91 14.60
N LYS A 337 -15.78 33.88 15.79
CA LYS A 337 -15.50 32.90 16.84
C LYS A 337 -16.78 32.11 17.12
N ILE A 338 -16.73 30.80 16.89
CA ILE A 338 -17.80 29.86 17.22
C ILE A 338 -17.31 28.95 18.35
N ASN A 339 -18.05 28.85 19.44
CA ASN A 339 -17.65 28.07 20.61
C ASN A 339 -18.81 27.28 21.21
N ASN A 340 -18.52 26.14 21.85
CA ASN A 340 -19.48 25.32 22.60
C ASN A 340 -20.75 24.98 21.81
N SER A 341 -20.68 24.86 20.49
CA SER A 341 -21.87 24.83 19.62
C SER A 341 -22.14 23.43 19.08
N ASN A 342 -23.41 23.11 18.84
CA ASN A 342 -23.85 21.82 18.31
C ASN A 342 -24.60 22.01 16.99
N PHE A 343 -24.06 21.45 15.92
CA PHE A 343 -24.65 21.41 14.58
C PHE A 343 -25.15 19.99 14.32
N GLN A 344 -26.47 19.81 14.17
CA GLN A 344 -27.06 18.48 14.06
C GLN A 344 -28.19 18.39 13.03
N ASN A 345 -28.39 17.21 12.44
CA ASN A 345 -29.51 16.93 11.52
C ASN A 345 -29.59 17.95 10.36
N VAL A 346 -28.44 18.24 9.75
CA VAL A 346 -28.37 19.18 8.61
C VAL A 346 -28.43 18.39 7.32
N ASN A 347 -29.42 18.68 6.48
CA ASN A 347 -29.57 18.09 5.15
C ASN A 347 -29.65 19.19 4.09
N LEU A 348 -28.53 19.52 3.46
CA LEU A 348 -28.44 20.59 2.45
C LEU A 348 -28.13 20.00 1.08
N ARG A 349 -29.00 20.30 0.11
CA ARG A 349 -28.84 19.92 -1.30
C ARG A 349 -28.30 21.04 -2.18
N ASN A 350 -28.09 22.23 -1.63
CA ASN A 350 -27.43 23.30 -2.36
C ASN A 350 -25.90 23.11 -2.31
N LEU A 351 -25.20 23.82 -3.18
CA LEU A 351 -23.74 23.80 -3.27
C LEU A 351 -23.07 24.73 -2.25
N ASP A 352 -23.84 25.30 -1.31
CA ASP A 352 -23.32 26.22 -0.32
C ASP A 352 -22.83 25.48 0.92
N PRO A 353 -21.70 25.90 1.51
CA PRO A 353 -21.18 25.29 2.74
C PRO A 353 -22.13 25.47 3.92
N VAL A 354 -22.05 24.63 4.96
CA VAL A 354 -22.97 24.69 6.10
C VAL A 354 -22.75 25.92 6.99
N ILE A 355 -21.49 26.25 7.28
CA ILE A 355 -21.14 27.27 8.27
C ILE A 355 -20.97 28.63 7.63
N ASP A 356 -20.07 28.73 6.66
CA ASP A 356 -19.71 30.01 6.08
C ASP A 356 -19.40 29.91 4.60
N LYS A 357 -19.82 30.92 3.83
CA LYS A 357 -19.29 31.18 2.49
C LYS A 357 -18.58 32.52 2.49
N SER A 358 -17.42 32.55 3.11
CA SER A 358 -16.63 33.75 3.33
C SER A 358 -15.25 33.70 2.67
N LYS A 359 -14.77 34.85 2.18
CA LYS A 359 -13.41 35.04 1.64
C LYS A 359 -12.60 35.98 2.52
N TYR A 360 -11.29 35.78 2.55
CA TYR A 360 -10.33 36.63 3.29
C TYR A 360 -10.71 36.82 4.77
N SER A 361 -11.37 35.81 5.35
CA SER A 361 -11.91 35.86 6.70
C SER A 361 -11.13 34.92 7.63
N TYR A 362 -11.27 35.10 8.93
CA TYR A 362 -10.67 34.27 9.96
C TYR A 362 -11.74 33.67 10.87
N PHE A 363 -11.80 32.34 10.92
CA PHE A 363 -12.72 31.59 11.77
C PHE A 363 -11.95 30.81 12.84
N LEU A 364 -12.35 31.03 14.09
CA LEU A 364 -11.92 30.24 15.25
C LEU A 364 -13.12 29.41 15.73
N ILE A 365 -13.08 28.10 15.54
CA ILE A 365 -14.15 27.18 15.96
C ILE A 365 -13.61 26.28 17.07
N GLU A 366 -14.21 26.35 18.26
CA GLU A 366 -13.75 25.65 19.46
C GLU A 366 -14.89 24.83 20.11
N ASN A 367 -14.54 23.69 20.71
CA ASN A 367 -15.43 22.89 21.59
C ASN A 367 -16.80 22.58 20.97
N SER A 368 -16.85 22.24 19.68
CA SER A 368 -18.11 22.15 18.93
C SER A 368 -18.30 20.77 18.29
N THR A 369 -19.55 20.35 18.18
CA THR A 369 -19.96 19.04 17.67
C THR A 369 -20.76 19.17 16.38
N PHE A 370 -20.50 18.29 15.42
CA PHE A 370 -21.18 18.21 14.14
C PHE A 370 -21.65 16.77 13.95
N ASN A 371 -22.95 16.55 13.97
CA ASN A 371 -23.54 15.21 13.95
C ASN A 371 -24.66 15.08 12.92
N ASP A 372 -24.76 13.93 12.26
CA ASP A 372 -25.86 13.60 11.33
C ASP A 372 -26.04 14.68 10.25
N ILE A 373 -24.96 14.96 9.51
CA ILE A 373 -24.90 15.97 8.45
C ILE A 373 -24.82 15.28 7.09
N THR A 374 -25.73 15.60 6.18
CA THR A 374 -25.69 15.17 4.77
C THR A 374 -25.70 16.38 3.85
N ILE A 375 -24.63 16.58 3.09
CA ILE A 375 -24.44 17.79 2.27
C ILE A 375 -23.91 17.48 0.87
N GLU A 376 -24.30 18.28 -0.12
CA GLU A 376 -23.70 18.22 -1.46
C GLU A 376 -22.43 19.09 -1.58
N SER A 377 -22.15 19.91 -0.57
CA SER A 377 -21.09 20.92 -0.49
C SER A 377 -20.04 20.61 0.60
N SER A 378 -19.10 21.54 0.85
CA SER A 378 -18.17 21.51 1.98
C SER A 378 -18.84 21.94 3.29
N LEU A 379 -18.19 21.71 4.43
CA LEU A 379 -18.70 22.19 5.73
C LEU A 379 -18.41 23.68 5.92
N LEU A 380 -17.24 24.13 5.44
CA LEU A 380 -16.68 25.47 5.61
C LEU A 380 -16.36 26.10 4.24
N GLY A 381 -16.20 27.41 4.20
CA GLY A 381 -15.78 28.16 3.00
C GLY A 381 -14.31 27.92 2.63
N GLU A 382 -13.97 28.00 1.35
CA GLU A 382 -12.66 27.56 0.83
C GLU A 382 -11.50 28.57 0.97
N GLU A 383 -11.77 29.87 0.88
CA GLU A 383 -10.75 30.94 0.77
C GLU A 383 -10.49 31.70 2.08
N SER A 384 -10.91 31.14 3.21
CA SER A 384 -10.72 31.73 4.54
C SER A 384 -9.70 30.95 5.38
N LYS A 385 -9.20 31.60 6.43
CA LYS A 385 -8.30 31.01 7.41
C LYS A 385 -9.10 30.37 8.54
N TYR A 386 -8.76 29.13 8.90
CA TYR A 386 -9.45 28.39 9.96
C TYR A 386 -8.49 27.90 11.05
N THR A 387 -8.95 28.05 12.29
CA THR A 387 -8.40 27.37 13.47
C THR A 387 -9.52 26.56 14.11
N LEU A 388 -9.38 25.24 14.10
CA LEU A 388 -10.35 24.28 14.63
C LEU A 388 -9.77 23.61 15.88
N ARG A 389 -10.45 23.72 17.03
CA ARG A 389 -9.99 23.11 18.29
C ARG A 389 -11.08 22.33 18.99
N ASN A 390 -10.77 21.12 19.47
CA ASN A 390 -11.72 20.28 20.21
C ASN A 390 -13.02 20.07 19.42
N ILE A 391 -12.90 19.56 18.20
CA ILE A 391 -14.03 19.37 17.28
C ILE A 391 -14.41 17.89 17.19
N LYS A 392 -15.71 17.59 17.22
CA LYS A 392 -16.22 16.24 17.04
C LYS A 392 -17.12 16.14 15.81
N PHE A 393 -16.79 15.25 14.89
CA PHE A 393 -17.56 14.93 13.69
C PHE A 393 -18.11 13.51 13.80
N GLU A 394 -19.43 13.35 13.69
CA GLU A 394 -20.10 12.06 13.73
C GLU A 394 -21.12 11.95 12.59
N ASN A 395 -21.15 10.80 11.90
CA ASN A 395 -22.14 10.48 10.87
C ASN A 395 -22.30 11.58 9.79
N ILE A 396 -21.19 12.02 9.20
CA ILE A 396 -21.21 13.04 8.15
C ILE A 396 -21.12 12.38 6.77
N LYS A 397 -21.97 12.78 5.84
CA LYS A 397 -21.90 12.41 4.42
C LYS A 397 -21.78 13.66 3.57
N THR A 398 -20.79 13.71 2.70
CA THR A 398 -20.63 14.80 1.73
C THR A 398 -20.44 14.28 0.31
N ASN A 399 -21.02 14.96 -0.68
CA ASN A 399 -20.76 14.71 -2.10
C ASN A 399 -19.76 15.71 -2.71
N SER A 400 -19.09 16.53 -1.89
CA SER A 400 -18.18 17.57 -2.38
C SER A 400 -16.76 17.05 -2.63
N LYS A 401 -15.92 17.92 -3.20
CA LYS A 401 -14.47 17.67 -3.35
C LYS A 401 -13.75 17.55 -1.99
N GLY A 402 -14.26 18.20 -0.96
CA GLY A 402 -13.64 18.23 0.35
C GLY A 402 -14.68 18.56 1.40
N LEU A 403 -14.84 17.72 2.43
CA LEU A 403 -15.62 18.13 3.60
C LEU A 403 -15.03 19.41 4.19
N LEU A 404 -13.70 19.42 4.34
CA LEU A 404 -12.89 20.57 4.71
C LEU A 404 -12.01 20.95 3.51
N LEU A 405 -12.48 21.90 2.71
CA LEU A 405 -11.76 22.43 1.55
C LEU A 405 -11.08 23.74 1.94
N PHE A 406 -9.76 23.82 1.78
CA PHE A 406 -8.96 24.98 2.14
C PHE A 406 -8.01 25.37 1.01
N VAL A 407 -8.01 26.66 0.67
CA VAL A 407 -7.24 27.20 -0.45
C VAL A 407 -6.50 28.47 0.00
N TYR A 408 -5.22 28.57 -0.38
CA TYR A 408 -4.33 29.75 -0.23
C TYR A 408 -4.00 30.22 1.19
N ASN A 409 -4.44 29.55 2.24
CA ASN A 409 -4.28 29.99 3.62
C ASN A 409 -3.64 28.95 4.53
N ASN A 410 -3.05 29.39 5.65
CA ASN A 410 -2.59 28.51 6.72
C ASN A 410 -3.78 27.93 7.49
N ILE A 411 -3.72 26.64 7.83
CA ILE A 411 -4.78 25.93 8.53
C ILE A 411 -4.24 25.24 9.78
N GLU A 412 -4.95 25.39 10.89
CA GLU A 412 -4.63 24.75 12.18
C GLU A 412 -5.83 23.93 12.66
N ILE A 413 -5.61 22.63 12.87
CA ILE A 413 -6.61 21.71 13.43
C ILE A 413 -5.96 20.99 14.61
N GLU A 414 -6.58 21.10 15.78
CA GLU A 414 -6.11 20.49 17.02
C GLU A 414 -7.24 19.75 17.74
N ASN A 415 -6.98 18.51 18.14
CA ASN A 415 -7.92 17.67 18.89
C ASN A 415 -9.27 17.49 18.15
N LEU A 416 -9.19 17.00 16.91
CA LEU A 416 -10.36 16.65 16.11
C LEU A 416 -10.63 15.15 16.19
N GLU A 417 -11.86 14.78 16.53
CA GLU A 417 -12.37 13.41 16.47
C GLU A 417 -13.38 13.28 15.34
N ALA A 418 -13.10 12.43 14.34
CA ALA A 418 -13.99 12.13 13.23
C ALA A 418 -14.34 10.64 13.22
N ASN A 419 -15.62 10.34 13.36
CA ASN A 419 -16.16 8.99 13.32
C ASN A 419 -17.24 8.87 12.24
N ASN A 420 -17.14 7.84 11.39
CA ASN A 420 -18.16 7.54 10.37
C ASN A 420 -18.42 8.71 9.40
N VAL A 421 -17.34 9.31 8.88
CA VAL A 421 -17.42 10.33 7.83
C VAL A 421 -17.29 9.67 6.45
N SER A 422 -18.20 9.95 5.53
CA SER A 422 -18.20 9.41 4.15
C SER A 422 -18.12 10.54 3.12
N CYS A 423 -17.03 10.57 2.35
CA CYS A 423 -16.83 11.50 1.24
C CYS A 423 -17.13 10.78 -0.08
N LEU A 424 -18.30 11.06 -0.67
CA LEU A 424 -18.91 10.32 -1.77
C LEU A 424 -18.80 11.02 -3.14
N GLY A 425 -18.07 12.13 -3.21
CA GLY A 425 -17.91 12.93 -4.42
C GLY A 425 -17.39 12.14 -5.63
N GLU A 426 -17.51 12.75 -6.81
CA GLU A 426 -17.11 12.12 -8.07
C GLU A 426 -15.57 12.02 -8.20
N GLY A 427 -15.08 10.77 -8.35
CA GLY A 427 -13.70 10.47 -8.73
C GLY A 427 -12.63 10.69 -7.66
N ASP A 428 -11.38 10.83 -8.11
CA ASP A 428 -10.18 10.96 -7.28
C ASP A 428 -10.06 12.33 -6.56
N ASP A 429 -11.02 13.23 -6.76
CA ASP A 429 -10.99 14.60 -6.22
C ASP A 429 -11.71 14.77 -4.89
N THR A 430 -12.47 13.77 -4.42
CA THR A 430 -13.12 13.85 -3.10
C THR A 430 -12.18 13.50 -1.96
N SER A 431 -12.36 14.17 -0.83
CA SER A 431 -11.53 14.02 0.37
C SER A 431 -12.24 14.51 1.63
N PHE A 432 -11.72 14.10 2.79
CA PHE A 432 -12.11 14.68 4.07
C PHE A 432 -11.47 16.06 4.25
N ILE A 433 -10.16 16.16 4.00
CA ILE A 433 -9.44 17.44 3.94
C ILE A 433 -8.83 17.57 2.54
N LEU A 434 -9.16 18.65 1.84
CA LEU A 434 -8.46 19.11 0.65
C LEU A 434 -7.75 20.41 0.99
N PHE A 435 -6.43 20.39 0.98
CA PHE A 435 -5.61 21.56 1.25
C PHE A 435 -4.79 21.93 0.01
N ASP A 436 -5.04 23.09 -0.58
CA ASP A 436 -4.26 23.65 -1.67
C ASP A 436 -3.51 24.90 -1.22
N SER A 437 -2.18 24.80 -1.09
CA SER A 437 -1.36 25.94 -0.70
C SER A 437 -1.23 27.01 -1.78
N GLY A 438 -1.60 26.72 -3.03
CA GLY A 438 -1.37 27.59 -4.18
C GLY A 438 0.12 27.82 -4.44
N GLU A 439 0.47 29.07 -4.74
CA GLU A 439 1.87 29.46 -5.04
C GLU A 439 2.70 29.75 -3.78
N ASN A 440 2.03 30.11 -2.68
CA ASN A 440 2.66 30.51 -1.42
C ASN A 440 3.02 29.30 -0.55
N GLU A 441 4.04 29.46 0.29
CA GLU A 441 4.39 28.47 1.31
C GLU A 441 3.41 28.55 2.49
N ASN A 442 2.33 27.78 2.40
CA ASN A 442 1.31 27.69 3.46
C ASN A 442 1.51 26.44 4.34
N ILE A 443 1.03 26.53 5.58
CA ILE A 443 1.15 25.52 6.63
C ILE A 443 -0.18 24.81 6.81
N LEU A 444 -0.16 23.48 6.81
CA LEU A 444 -1.23 22.62 7.31
C LEU A 444 -0.76 21.93 8.60
N SER A 445 -1.35 22.30 9.73
CA SER A 445 -1.03 21.72 11.05
C SER A 445 -2.19 20.88 11.57
N LEU A 446 -1.97 19.57 11.69
CA LEU A 446 -2.91 18.57 12.20
C LEU A 446 -2.36 17.94 13.48
N ARG A 447 -2.94 18.26 14.63
CA ARG A 447 -2.47 17.78 15.94
C ARG A 447 -3.56 17.04 16.68
N ASN A 448 -3.20 15.93 17.33
CA ASN A 448 -4.11 15.15 18.17
C ASN A 448 -5.37 14.68 17.40
N MET A 449 -5.23 14.28 16.14
CA MET A 449 -6.37 13.82 15.32
C MET A 449 -6.78 12.39 15.71
N LYS A 450 -8.07 12.09 15.73
CA LYS A 450 -8.63 10.74 15.86
C LYS A 450 -9.63 10.50 14.73
N ILE A 451 -9.22 9.79 13.69
CA ILE A 451 -10.03 9.54 12.50
C ILE A 451 -10.33 8.05 12.41
N ASN A 452 -11.59 7.68 12.66
CA ASN A 452 -12.01 6.29 12.79
C ASN A 452 -13.18 5.93 11.87
N ASN A 453 -13.07 4.78 11.21
CA ASN A 453 -14.16 4.19 10.41
C ASN A 453 -14.71 5.13 9.34
N CYS A 454 -13.84 5.92 8.71
CA CYS A 454 -14.24 6.87 7.66
C CYS A 454 -14.01 6.30 6.26
N MET A 455 -14.74 6.84 5.27
CA MET A 455 -14.70 6.44 3.88
C MET A 455 -14.49 7.62 2.92
N SER A 456 -13.72 7.43 1.84
CA SER A 456 -13.59 8.42 0.75
C SER A 456 -13.50 7.75 -0.64
N ASN A 457 -14.16 8.31 -1.66
CA ASN A 457 -13.97 7.87 -3.06
C ASN A 457 -12.65 8.38 -3.68
N GLY A 458 -11.90 9.23 -2.98
CA GLY A 458 -10.56 9.66 -3.35
C GLY A 458 -9.57 9.45 -2.20
N SER A 459 -8.56 10.31 -2.12
CA SER A 459 -7.65 10.36 -0.96
C SER A 459 -8.38 10.90 0.27
N PHE A 460 -8.05 10.44 1.47
CA PHE A 460 -8.73 10.94 2.67
C PHE A 460 -8.28 12.37 3.02
N ILE A 461 -6.97 12.62 3.01
CA ILE A 461 -6.37 13.94 3.10
C ILE A 461 -5.58 14.16 1.80
N LYS A 462 -5.94 15.21 1.04
CA LYS A 462 -5.31 15.57 -0.23
C LYS A 462 -4.61 16.92 -0.09
N ILE A 463 -3.33 16.95 -0.44
CA ILE A 463 -2.45 18.12 -0.32
C ILE A 463 -1.94 18.49 -1.71
N LEU A 464 -2.18 19.75 -2.09
CA LEU A 464 -1.85 20.36 -3.38
C LEU A 464 -1.04 21.65 -3.19
N GLY A 465 -0.52 22.19 -4.29
CA GLY A 465 0.20 23.47 -4.34
C GLY A 465 1.68 23.36 -4.75
N ILE A 466 2.38 24.50 -4.78
CA ILE A 466 3.78 24.58 -5.19
C ILE A 466 4.71 24.28 -4.01
N ASN A 467 4.57 25.05 -2.93
CA ASN A 467 5.36 24.91 -1.69
C ASN A 467 4.41 24.72 -0.50
N ASN A 468 4.68 23.78 0.40
CA ASN A 468 3.94 23.71 1.67
C ASN A 468 4.74 23.08 2.81
N ASN A 469 4.26 23.38 4.02
CA ASN A 469 4.74 22.83 5.27
C ASN A 469 3.61 22.04 5.93
N ILE A 470 3.80 20.73 6.06
CA ILE A 470 2.79 19.82 6.59
C ILE A 470 3.28 19.27 7.94
N LEU A 471 2.49 19.48 8.98
CA LEU A 471 2.77 19.01 10.33
C LEU A 471 1.64 18.10 10.80
N ILE A 472 1.95 16.84 11.10
CA ILE A 472 1.02 15.84 11.62
C ILE A 472 1.62 15.26 12.90
N GLU A 473 0.98 15.49 14.05
CA GLU A 473 1.51 15.07 15.35
C GLU A 473 0.44 14.37 16.19
N ASN A 474 0.85 13.37 16.97
CA ASN A 474 0.01 12.72 17.99
C ASN A 474 -1.34 12.19 17.45
N SER A 475 -1.37 11.69 16.22
CA SER A 475 -2.61 11.45 15.48
C SER A 475 -2.87 9.96 15.23
N ASN A 476 -4.13 9.56 15.13
CA ASN A 476 -4.58 8.19 14.89
C ASN A 476 -5.52 8.12 13.69
N PHE A 477 -5.18 7.26 12.73
CA PHE A 477 -5.98 6.93 11.55
C PHE A 477 -6.32 5.43 11.61
N ILE A 478 -7.56 5.09 11.95
CA ILE A 478 -7.97 3.73 12.30
C ILE A 478 -9.14 3.29 11.41
N ASN A 479 -9.03 2.12 10.78
CA ASN A 479 -10.12 1.50 9.99
C ASN A 479 -10.68 2.40 8.88
N ASN A 480 -9.86 3.23 8.24
CA ASN A 480 -10.33 4.11 7.16
C ASN A 480 -10.23 3.39 5.81
N TYR A 481 -11.25 3.56 4.97
CA TYR A 481 -11.34 2.95 3.65
C TYR A 481 -11.39 4.03 2.56
N SER A 482 -10.45 4.02 1.63
CA SER A 482 -10.38 5.03 0.58
C SER A 482 -10.08 4.43 -0.80
N TYR A 483 -10.54 5.11 -1.85
CA TYR A 483 -10.12 4.86 -3.24
C TYR A 483 -8.93 5.77 -3.64
N GLY A 484 -8.09 6.08 -2.66
CA GLY A 484 -6.81 6.77 -2.79
C GLY A 484 -6.00 6.58 -1.50
N PRO A 485 -4.80 7.16 -1.38
CA PRO A 485 -4.03 7.13 -0.14
C PRO A 485 -4.80 7.81 1.00
N ILE A 486 -4.53 7.42 2.25
CA ILE A 486 -5.10 8.14 3.41
C ILE A 486 -4.58 9.56 3.44
N ILE A 487 -3.30 9.76 3.14
CA ILE A 487 -2.70 11.08 2.95
C ILE A 487 -1.94 11.07 1.63
N ASP A 488 -2.35 11.94 0.71
CA ASP A 488 -1.74 12.10 -0.60
C ASP A 488 -1.22 13.54 -0.76
N ASN A 489 0.08 13.69 -1.03
CA ASN A 489 0.71 14.97 -1.30
C ASN A 489 1.28 15.01 -2.72
N ASN A 490 0.67 15.85 -3.55
CA ASN A 490 1.01 16.05 -4.95
C ASN A 490 1.78 17.35 -5.22
N SER A 491 2.17 18.06 -4.17
CA SER A 491 2.81 19.37 -4.26
C SER A 491 4.23 19.30 -4.81
N ASN A 492 4.70 20.39 -5.42
CA ASN A 492 6.02 20.40 -6.07
C ASN A 492 7.17 20.28 -5.08
N LYS A 493 7.07 20.99 -3.95
CA LYS A 493 8.02 21.00 -2.84
C LYS A 493 7.26 20.97 -1.52
N SER A 494 7.57 20.00 -0.67
CA SER A 494 6.93 19.90 0.65
C SER A 494 7.94 19.64 1.75
N LYS A 495 7.79 20.31 2.89
CA LYS A 495 8.41 19.91 4.15
C LYS A 495 7.35 19.21 5.01
N ILE A 496 7.57 17.94 5.32
CA ILE A 496 6.59 17.10 6.00
C ILE A 496 7.20 16.57 7.29
N ILE A 497 6.53 16.85 8.40
CA ILE A 497 6.87 16.31 9.72
C ILE A 497 5.68 15.48 10.19
N LEU A 498 5.93 14.19 10.43
CA LEU A 498 4.95 13.25 10.94
C LEU A 498 5.53 12.59 12.20
N SER A 499 4.95 12.88 13.35
CA SER A 499 5.47 12.42 14.64
C SER A 499 4.38 11.77 15.49
N ASN A 500 4.74 10.72 16.24
CA ASN A 500 3.84 10.04 17.16
C ASN A 500 2.46 9.73 16.54
N THR A 501 2.45 9.21 15.31
CA THR A 501 1.23 8.99 14.54
C THR A 501 1.03 7.52 14.23
N ASN A 502 -0.21 7.04 14.35
CA ASN A 502 -0.59 5.65 14.16
C ASN A 502 -1.55 5.49 12.97
N PHE A 503 -1.22 4.60 12.04
CA PHE A 503 -2.07 4.15 10.95
C PHE A 503 -2.38 2.67 11.15
N TYR A 504 -3.59 2.35 11.59
CA TYR A 504 -4.02 0.99 11.89
C TYR A 504 -5.18 0.54 10.99
N ASN A 505 -5.01 -0.60 10.32
CA ASN A 505 -6.05 -1.26 9.53
C ASN A 505 -6.72 -0.35 8.48
N ASN A 506 -5.95 0.52 7.83
CA ASN A 506 -6.46 1.36 6.74
C ASN A 506 -6.36 0.66 5.39
N ILE A 507 -7.29 0.96 4.49
CA ILE A 507 -7.40 0.33 3.17
C ILE A 507 -7.38 1.42 2.09
N ASN A 508 -6.41 1.32 1.18
CA ASN A 508 -6.46 2.02 -0.11
C ASN A 508 -6.80 1.00 -1.20
N ASN A 509 -8.02 1.10 -1.72
CA ASN A 509 -8.59 0.14 -2.66
C ASN A 509 -8.28 0.49 -4.14
N ASN A 510 -7.56 1.58 -4.40
CA ASN A 510 -7.16 1.96 -5.75
C ASN A 510 -5.90 1.20 -6.16
N LYS A 511 -5.91 0.59 -7.35
CA LYS A 511 -4.79 -0.21 -7.88
C LYS A 511 -3.67 0.64 -8.45
N PHE A 512 -3.97 1.88 -8.83
CA PHE A 512 -3.02 2.80 -9.47
C PHE A 512 -2.36 3.74 -8.46
N ASN A 513 -3.06 4.06 -7.36
CA ASN A 513 -2.51 4.83 -6.26
C ASN A 513 -1.80 3.92 -5.25
N CYS A 514 -0.79 4.44 -4.56
CA CYS A 514 0.11 3.67 -3.71
C CYS A 514 0.22 4.33 -2.32
N GLY A 515 0.60 3.59 -1.28
CA GLY A 515 0.74 4.12 0.08
C GLY A 515 -0.59 4.26 0.85
N CYS A 516 -0.48 4.18 2.19
CA CYS A 516 -1.33 4.96 3.08
C CYS A 516 -0.92 6.43 3.04
N LEU A 517 0.40 6.67 3.05
CA LEU A 517 1.03 7.97 2.85
C LEU A 517 1.71 7.97 1.47
N HIS A 518 1.20 8.77 0.54
CA HIS A 518 1.76 8.94 -0.80
C HIS A 518 2.36 10.33 -0.93
N LEU A 519 3.66 10.41 -1.25
CA LEU A 519 4.35 11.67 -1.48
C LEU A 519 5.03 11.67 -2.86
N LYS A 520 5.00 12.81 -3.56
CA LYS A 520 5.56 12.97 -4.91
C LYS A 520 6.50 14.16 -5.02
N LYS A 521 7.35 14.18 -6.06
CA LYS A 521 8.24 15.30 -6.40
C LYS A 521 9.28 15.59 -5.31
N ASN A 522 9.54 16.85 -4.95
CA ASN A 522 10.64 17.19 -4.05
C ASN A 522 10.14 17.27 -2.62
N ASN A 523 10.72 16.50 -1.70
CA ASN A 523 10.25 16.51 -0.32
C ASN A 523 11.38 16.42 0.70
N ILE A 524 11.23 17.17 1.79
CA ILE A 524 11.99 17.00 3.03
C ILE A 524 11.04 16.37 4.04
N ILE A 525 11.27 15.10 4.39
CA ILE A 525 10.33 14.27 5.15
C ILE A 525 11.02 13.79 6.42
N THR A 526 10.38 14.02 7.56
CA THR A 526 10.79 13.48 8.85
C THR A 526 9.64 12.71 9.47
N ILE A 527 9.84 11.41 9.70
CA ILE A 527 8.87 10.50 10.34
C ILE A 527 9.50 9.95 11.61
N THR A 528 8.88 10.21 12.76
CA THR A 528 9.43 9.79 14.06
C THR A 528 8.37 9.16 14.95
N ASN A 529 8.77 8.16 15.76
CA ASN A 529 7.92 7.54 16.78
C ASN A 529 6.54 7.09 16.24
N SER A 530 6.46 6.65 14.98
CA SER A 530 5.19 6.42 14.30
C SER A 530 4.99 4.95 13.96
N LYS A 531 3.73 4.54 13.82
CA LYS A 531 3.33 3.14 13.71
C LYS A 531 2.38 2.94 12.53
N PHE A 532 2.67 1.96 11.68
CA PHE A 532 1.86 1.58 10.52
C PHE A 532 1.59 0.09 10.59
N GLU A 533 0.35 -0.28 10.92
CA GLU A 533 -0.02 -1.66 11.18
C GLU A 533 -1.26 -2.12 10.44
N GLU A 534 -1.21 -3.35 9.93
CA GLU A 534 -2.35 -4.04 9.33
C GLU A 534 -2.98 -3.28 8.15
N ASN A 535 -2.26 -2.34 7.55
CA ASN A 535 -2.78 -1.58 6.41
C ASN A 535 -2.73 -2.42 5.13
N SER A 536 -3.73 -2.27 4.25
CA SER A 536 -3.87 -3.05 3.03
C SER A 536 -4.07 -2.15 1.81
N ILE A 537 -3.05 -2.06 0.97
CA ILE A 537 -3.01 -1.17 -0.20
C ILE A 537 -3.01 -2.02 -1.47
N LYS A 538 -3.88 -1.71 -2.44
CA LYS A 538 -3.90 -2.46 -3.70
C LYS A 538 -2.76 -2.08 -4.65
N GLY A 539 -2.28 -0.83 -4.62
CA GLY A 539 -1.07 -0.40 -5.33
C GLY A 539 0.22 -0.78 -4.61
N ASN A 540 1.27 0.04 -4.75
CA ASN A 540 2.57 -0.16 -4.10
C ASN A 540 2.61 0.46 -2.69
N GLY A 541 3.59 0.11 -1.85
CA GLY A 541 3.82 0.70 -0.53
C GLY A 541 2.68 0.45 0.45
N GLY A 542 2.76 -0.60 1.28
CA GLY A 542 1.66 -0.92 2.21
C GLY A 542 1.47 0.14 3.30
N ALA A 543 2.50 0.92 3.59
CA ALA A 543 2.46 2.07 4.49
C ALA A 543 2.83 3.36 3.76
N ILE A 544 4.07 3.47 3.26
CA ILE A 544 4.60 4.69 2.65
C ILE A 544 4.99 4.41 1.21
N CYS A 545 4.55 5.31 0.31
CA CYS A 545 4.90 5.28 -1.09
C CYS A 545 5.48 6.63 -1.54
N LEU A 546 6.65 6.59 -2.17
CA LEU A 546 7.29 7.74 -2.80
C LEU A 546 7.40 7.50 -4.30
N THR A 547 6.82 8.38 -5.11
CA THR A 547 6.90 8.28 -6.58
C THR A 547 7.24 9.60 -7.24
N ASN A 548 7.79 9.55 -8.45
CA ASN A 548 8.17 10.74 -9.23
C ASN A 548 9.07 11.72 -8.45
N ILE A 549 9.94 11.19 -7.59
CA ILE A 549 10.87 11.98 -6.78
C ILE A 549 12.05 12.45 -7.64
N LEU A 550 12.38 13.75 -7.57
CA LEU A 550 13.61 14.31 -8.17
C LEU A 550 14.69 14.52 -7.10
N GLU A 551 14.33 15.19 -6.00
CA GLU A 551 15.18 15.44 -4.84
C GLU A 551 14.45 15.01 -3.55
N ILE A 552 15.11 14.21 -2.71
CA ILE A 552 14.55 13.77 -1.43
C ILE A 552 15.54 13.81 -0.28
N GLU A 553 15.07 14.32 0.85
CA GLU A 553 15.68 14.10 2.16
C GLU A 553 14.64 13.42 3.05
N LEU A 554 14.79 12.12 3.27
CA LEU A 554 13.88 11.29 4.08
C LEU A 554 14.61 10.79 5.33
N ASN A 555 14.08 11.13 6.49
CA ASN A 555 14.52 10.60 7.78
C ASN A 555 13.35 9.84 8.44
N ILE A 556 13.49 8.52 8.63
CA ILE A 556 12.56 7.70 9.40
C ILE A 556 13.28 7.18 10.64
N GLU A 557 12.79 7.53 11.83
CA GLU A 557 13.41 7.15 13.09
C GLU A 557 12.40 6.58 14.09
N PHE A 558 12.81 5.58 14.88
CA PHE A 558 12.02 5.03 16.00
C PHE A 558 10.59 4.62 15.62
N SER A 559 10.40 4.09 14.42
CA SER A 559 9.07 3.82 13.84
C SER A 559 8.88 2.33 13.55
N THR A 560 7.62 1.89 13.46
CA THR A 560 7.25 0.48 13.31
C THR A 560 6.31 0.26 12.12
N PHE A 561 6.56 -0.78 11.33
CA PHE A 561 5.79 -1.17 10.16
C PHE A 561 5.47 -2.66 10.23
N ILE A 562 4.25 -3.03 10.62
CA ILE A 562 3.90 -4.42 10.92
C ILE A 562 2.67 -4.89 10.13
N ASN A 563 2.74 -6.09 9.55
CA ASN A 563 1.59 -6.74 8.88
C ASN A 563 0.95 -5.92 7.73
N ASN A 564 1.66 -4.98 7.12
CA ASN A 564 1.14 -4.21 5.99
C ASN A 564 1.19 -5.02 4.69
N LYS A 565 0.29 -4.73 3.75
CA LYS A 565 0.15 -5.45 2.48
C LYS A 565 0.12 -4.51 1.29
N ALA A 566 0.87 -4.84 0.23
CA ALA A 566 0.88 -4.11 -1.05
C ALA A 566 1.25 -4.97 -2.26
N THR A 567 1.24 -4.38 -3.45
CA THR A 567 1.75 -5.01 -4.68
C THR A 567 3.28 -5.09 -4.67
N ASN A 568 3.97 -3.98 -4.42
CA ASN A 568 5.43 -3.92 -4.20
C ASN A 568 5.71 -3.10 -2.95
N GLY A 569 6.77 -3.42 -2.20
CA GLY A 569 7.11 -2.69 -0.99
C GLY A 569 6.04 -2.89 0.08
N GLY A 570 5.98 -4.09 0.69
CA GLY A 570 4.90 -4.46 1.59
C GLY A 570 4.72 -3.48 2.76
N ALA A 571 5.79 -2.80 3.18
CA ALA A 571 5.71 -1.59 4.00
C ALA A 571 6.09 -0.32 3.22
N LEU A 572 7.30 -0.30 2.64
CA LEU A 572 7.91 0.91 2.07
C LEU A 572 8.18 0.72 0.57
N TYR A 573 7.78 1.69 -0.25
CA TYR A 573 8.05 1.70 -1.68
C TYR A 573 8.62 3.05 -2.13
N PHE A 574 9.84 3.05 -2.67
CA PHE A 574 10.52 4.24 -3.15
C PHE A 574 10.93 4.09 -4.62
N SER A 575 10.32 4.88 -5.52
CA SER A 575 10.67 4.91 -6.94
C SER A 575 11.14 6.29 -7.40
N LYS A 576 12.16 6.32 -8.25
CA LYS A 576 12.76 7.54 -8.80
C LYS A 576 12.04 7.96 -10.08
N SER A 577 12.06 9.27 -10.38
CA SER A 577 11.61 9.78 -11.68
C SER A 577 12.54 9.34 -12.82
N ASN A 578 11.97 9.10 -14.01
CA ASN A 578 12.71 8.73 -15.23
C ASN A 578 13.36 9.92 -15.96
N ILE A 579 13.31 11.13 -15.38
CA ILE A 579 13.86 12.34 -16.02
C ILE A 579 15.39 12.32 -15.95
N SER A 580 16.03 12.24 -17.11
CA SER A 580 17.49 12.26 -17.28
C SER A 580 18.07 13.66 -16.98
N GLY A 581 19.09 13.75 -16.11
CA GLY A 581 19.88 14.97 -15.91
C GLY A 581 20.12 15.40 -14.45
N TYR A 582 19.53 14.74 -13.46
CA TYR A 582 19.74 15.06 -12.04
C TYR A 582 20.77 14.16 -11.36
N SER A 583 21.68 14.76 -10.59
CA SER A 583 22.73 14.04 -9.88
C SER A 583 22.18 13.25 -8.68
N ASP A 584 22.64 12.00 -8.53
CA ASP A 584 22.26 11.12 -7.41
C ASP A 584 22.68 11.64 -6.04
N ASN A 585 23.67 12.55 -5.99
CA ASN A 585 24.29 13.01 -4.75
C ASN A 585 23.37 13.82 -3.82
N LYS A 586 22.17 14.20 -4.25
CA LYS A 586 21.22 14.96 -3.42
C LYS A 586 20.17 14.12 -2.70
N ASN A 587 20.02 12.84 -3.05
CA ASN A 587 18.99 11.99 -2.46
C ASN A 587 19.52 11.27 -1.22
N ILE A 588 18.96 11.62 -0.06
CA ILE A 588 19.36 11.07 1.24
C ILE A 588 18.15 10.35 1.85
N ILE A 589 18.26 9.03 2.02
CA ILE A 589 17.27 8.22 2.74
C ILE A 589 17.95 7.59 3.95
N ASN A 590 17.59 8.07 5.13
CA ASN A 590 18.07 7.59 6.41
C ASN A 590 16.93 6.87 7.15
N ILE A 591 17.17 5.61 7.53
CA ILE A 591 16.25 4.78 8.30
C ILE A 591 17.01 4.33 9.55
N LYS A 592 16.57 4.73 10.75
CA LYS A 592 17.27 4.43 12.00
C LYS A 592 16.34 3.93 13.09
N ASN A 593 16.73 2.87 13.80
CA ASN A 593 15.92 2.31 14.88
C ASN A 593 14.48 1.98 14.44
N VAL A 594 14.32 1.43 13.23
CA VAL A 594 13.02 1.09 12.64
C VAL A 594 12.80 -0.42 12.65
N GLU A 595 11.59 -0.84 12.98
CA GLU A 595 11.15 -2.24 12.91
C GLU A 595 10.19 -2.44 11.71
N ILE A 596 10.53 -3.36 10.82
CA ILE A 596 9.73 -3.72 9.63
C ILE A 596 9.47 -5.22 9.68
N MET A 597 8.27 -5.61 10.09
CA MET A 597 7.97 -6.99 10.45
C MET A 597 6.72 -7.54 9.76
N ASN A 598 6.81 -8.77 9.24
CA ASN A 598 5.66 -9.53 8.73
C ASN A 598 4.85 -8.82 7.62
N ASN A 599 5.44 -7.85 6.92
CA ASN A 599 4.79 -7.19 5.80
C ASN A 599 4.80 -8.10 4.57
N THR A 600 3.83 -7.93 3.67
CA THR A 600 3.65 -8.79 2.50
C THR A 600 3.53 -7.96 1.22
N ALA A 601 4.37 -8.26 0.23
CA ALA A 601 4.25 -7.76 -1.13
C ALA A 601 3.82 -8.89 -2.08
N ASN A 602 2.90 -8.59 -3.01
CA ASN A 602 2.50 -9.57 -4.03
C ASN A 602 3.66 -9.89 -5.00
N ASN A 603 4.51 -8.91 -5.29
CA ASN A 603 5.57 -9.01 -6.29
C ASN A 603 6.95 -8.85 -5.64
N PHE A 604 7.40 -7.61 -5.41
CA PHE A 604 8.78 -7.34 -4.99
C PHE A 604 8.87 -6.59 -3.66
N GLY A 605 9.90 -6.85 -2.86
CA GLY A 605 10.23 -6.06 -1.67
C GLY A 605 9.19 -6.25 -0.56
N GLY A 606 9.17 -7.41 0.09
CA GLY A 606 8.17 -7.72 1.11
C GLY A 606 8.16 -6.73 2.28
N GLY A 607 9.32 -6.24 2.69
CA GLY A 607 9.46 -5.09 3.59
C GLY A 607 9.62 -3.79 2.80
N ILE A 608 10.73 -3.68 2.06
CA ILE A 608 11.15 -2.46 1.35
C ILE A 608 11.38 -2.74 -0.13
N TYR A 609 10.85 -1.88 -0.99
CA TYR A 609 11.26 -1.74 -2.38
C TYR A 609 11.92 -0.37 -2.56
N SER A 610 13.16 -0.30 -3.04
CA SER A 610 13.87 0.99 -3.15
C SER A 610 14.72 1.11 -4.41
N GLU A 611 14.45 2.15 -5.20
CA GLU A 611 15.31 2.65 -6.28
C GLU A 611 16.42 3.60 -5.80
N PHE A 612 16.52 3.82 -4.49
CA PHE A 612 17.50 4.71 -3.86
C PHE A 612 18.42 3.94 -2.93
N LYS A 613 19.61 4.49 -2.68
CA LYS A 613 20.51 4.01 -1.64
C LYS A 613 19.85 4.18 -0.27
N LEU A 614 19.90 3.13 0.55
CA LEU A 614 19.35 3.11 1.90
C LEU A 614 20.49 3.20 2.92
N ASN A 615 20.47 4.25 3.75
CA ASN A 615 21.38 4.37 4.89
C ASN A 615 20.65 3.89 6.15
N GLY A 616 21.09 2.75 6.68
CA GLY A 616 20.48 2.07 7.82
C GLY A 616 21.36 2.10 9.06
N ILE A 617 20.76 2.37 10.22
CA ILE A 617 21.41 2.21 11.54
C ILE A 617 20.45 1.49 12.48
N ASN A 618 20.87 0.34 13.05
CA ASN A 618 20.13 -0.39 14.08
C ASN A 618 18.64 -0.69 13.71
N ASN A 619 18.40 -1.17 12.49
CA ASN A 619 17.04 -1.53 12.03
C ASN A 619 16.79 -3.04 12.13
N ILE A 620 15.53 -3.43 12.34
CA ILE A 620 15.09 -4.84 12.38
C ILE A 620 14.13 -5.08 11.21
N ILE A 621 14.50 -5.92 10.25
CA ILE A 621 13.69 -6.26 9.07
C ILE A 621 13.51 -7.78 9.03
N THR A 622 12.38 -8.29 9.52
CA THR A 622 12.19 -9.74 9.70
C THR A 622 10.79 -10.24 9.39
N GLY A 623 10.69 -11.50 8.93
CA GLY A 623 9.40 -12.15 8.69
C GLY A 623 8.60 -11.61 7.49
N ASN A 624 9.15 -10.67 6.74
CA ASN A 624 8.48 -10.09 5.57
C ASN A 624 8.45 -11.08 4.40
N LYS A 625 7.46 -10.94 3.52
CA LYS A 625 7.19 -11.88 2.41
C LYS A 625 7.01 -11.16 1.08
N ALA A 626 7.62 -11.68 0.02
CA ALA A 626 7.38 -11.25 -1.36
C ALA A 626 6.95 -12.43 -2.23
N GLY A 627 6.18 -12.18 -3.29
CA GLY A 627 5.79 -13.24 -4.22
C GLY A 627 6.88 -13.59 -5.23
N ILE A 628 7.65 -12.61 -5.71
CA ILE A 628 8.66 -12.77 -6.76
C ILE A 628 10.08 -12.73 -6.18
N MET A 629 10.53 -11.59 -5.61
CA MET A 629 11.88 -11.41 -5.09
C MET A 629 11.96 -10.35 -3.98
N GLY A 630 12.97 -10.48 -3.12
CA GLY A 630 13.33 -9.52 -2.09
C GLY A 630 12.35 -9.57 -0.94
N GLY A 631 12.28 -10.71 -0.25
CA GLY A 631 11.36 -10.90 0.88
C GLY A 631 11.50 -9.79 1.92
N GLY A 632 12.74 -9.39 2.26
CA GLY A 632 13.01 -8.22 3.10
C GLY A 632 13.13 -6.95 2.27
N ILE A 633 14.20 -6.85 1.47
CA ILE A 633 14.51 -5.67 0.64
C ILE A 633 14.66 -6.07 -0.83
N TYR A 634 14.10 -5.28 -1.75
CA TYR A 634 14.34 -5.41 -3.18
C TYR A 634 14.90 -4.14 -3.81
N ILE A 635 15.96 -4.28 -4.60
CA ILE A 635 16.62 -3.18 -5.33
C ILE A 635 16.46 -3.39 -6.86
N PRO A 636 15.64 -2.58 -7.55
CA PRO A 636 15.32 -2.79 -8.96
C PRO A 636 16.30 -2.12 -9.93
N LYS A 637 17.36 -1.47 -9.43
CA LYS A 637 18.32 -0.67 -10.22
C LYS A 637 19.75 -0.88 -9.75
N TYR A 638 20.71 -0.62 -10.63
CA TYR A 638 22.12 -0.64 -10.27
C TYR A 638 22.50 0.60 -9.47
N LEU A 639 22.95 0.37 -8.23
CA LEU A 639 23.38 1.40 -7.29
C LEU A 639 24.69 0.94 -6.64
N ASN A 640 25.68 1.83 -6.57
CA ASN A 640 26.90 1.54 -5.82
C ASN A 640 26.57 1.52 -4.32
N GLU A 641 26.83 0.39 -3.65
CA GLU A 641 26.48 0.16 -2.24
C GLU A 641 25.00 0.50 -1.94
N PRO A 642 24.04 -0.27 -2.50
CA PRO A 642 22.62 0.06 -2.41
C PRO A 642 22.09 0.09 -0.98
N ILE A 643 22.71 -0.68 -0.09
CA ILE A 643 22.37 -0.76 1.33
C ILE A 643 23.64 -0.48 2.13
N ASN A 644 23.65 0.63 2.86
CA ASN A 644 24.67 0.94 3.83
C ASN A 644 24.11 0.69 5.23
N CYS A 645 24.26 -0.54 5.74
CA CYS A 645 23.86 -0.89 7.10
C CYS A 645 25.05 -0.80 8.04
N SER A 646 25.15 0.34 8.75
CA SER A 646 26.19 0.55 9.75
C SER A 646 25.66 0.13 11.14
N MET A 647 26.47 -0.62 11.90
CA MET A 647 26.22 -1.13 13.27
C MET A 647 24.80 -1.69 13.56
N ASN A 648 24.71 -3.02 13.78
CA ASN A 648 23.55 -3.73 14.36
C ASN A 648 22.24 -3.80 13.52
N CYS A 649 22.26 -3.60 12.21
CA CYS A 649 21.10 -3.98 11.38
C CYS A 649 20.85 -5.50 11.42
N THR A 650 19.59 -5.91 11.61
CA THR A 650 19.16 -7.32 11.57
C THR A 650 18.17 -7.54 10.43
N ILE A 651 18.62 -8.10 9.31
CA ILE A 651 17.78 -8.50 8.18
C ILE A 651 17.82 -10.02 8.09
N ARG A 652 16.75 -10.69 8.53
CA ARG A 652 16.70 -12.17 8.57
C ARG A 652 15.28 -12.71 8.53
N ASN A 653 15.15 -13.98 8.17
CA ASN A 653 13.88 -14.71 8.16
C ASN A 653 12.81 -14.09 7.23
N ASN A 654 13.22 -13.31 6.23
CA ASN A 654 12.31 -12.86 5.20
C ASN A 654 12.25 -13.87 4.06
N LYS A 655 11.12 -13.95 3.37
CA LYS A 655 10.82 -15.06 2.47
C LYS A 655 10.28 -14.64 1.12
N VAL A 656 10.63 -15.43 0.11
CA VAL A 656 9.93 -15.49 -1.17
C VAL A 656 9.32 -16.88 -1.29
N ASN A 657 7.99 -16.96 -1.33
CA ASN A 657 7.27 -18.23 -1.18
C ASN A 657 7.73 -18.99 0.08
N SER A 658 8.37 -20.15 -0.07
CA SER A 658 8.94 -20.97 1.00
C SER A 658 10.44 -20.75 1.23
N TYR A 659 11.11 -19.96 0.40
CA TYR A 659 12.56 -19.76 0.41
C TYR A 659 12.95 -18.52 1.20
N ASN A 660 14.09 -18.57 1.87
CA ASN A 660 14.63 -17.37 2.53
C ASN A 660 15.22 -16.44 1.46
N ASP A 661 14.84 -15.17 1.50
CA ASP A 661 15.33 -14.11 0.63
C ASP A 661 15.26 -12.80 1.42
N ASP A 662 16.33 -12.50 2.15
CA ASP A 662 16.43 -11.33 3.01
C ASP A 662 16.59 -10.03 2.23
N TYR A 663 17.37 -10.09 1.15
CA TYR A 663 17.51 -8.99 0.21
C TYR A 663 17.98 -9.53 -1.14
N SER A 664 17.47 -8.94 -2.21
CA SER A 664 17.88 -9.25 -3.59
C SER A 664 17.71 -8.04 -4.50
N SER A 665 18.25 -8.13 -5.71
CA SER A 665 18.11 -7.10 -6.74
C SER A 665 17.72 -7.70 -8.09
N ILE A 666 17.59 -6.85 -9.10
CA ILE A 666 17.67 -7.28 -10.50
C ILE A 666 19.00 -8.02 -10.77
N PRO A 667 19.08 -8.88 -11.81
CA PRO A 667 20.33 -9.44 -12.31
C PRO A 667 21.39 -8.36 -12.52
N TYR A 668 22.62 -8.59 -12.03
CA TYR A 668 23.73 -7.61 -12.09
C TYR A 668 24.94 -8.13 -12.86
N SER A 669 25.42 -9.32 -12.51
CA SER A 669 26.61 -9.89 -13.15
C SER A 669 26.41 -11.33 -13.57
N ILE A 670 27.19 -11.73 -14.57
CA ILE A 670 27.31 -13.12 -15.02
C ILE A 670 28.73 -13.57 -14.76
N SER A 671 28.89 -14.61 -13.95
CA SER A 671 30.18 -15.25 -13.70
C SER A 671 30.26 -16.62 -14.36
N LEU A 672 31.44 -16.94 -14.91
CA LEU A 672 31.70 -18.25 -15.46
C LEU A 672 31.96 -19.24 -14.31
N SER A 673 31.13 -20.26 -14.20
CA SER A 673 31.30 -21.34 -13.20
C SER A 673 32.12 -22.52 -13.72
N THR A 674 32.41 -22.55 -15.03
CA THR A 674 33.26 -23.59 -15.65
C THR A 674 34.72 -23.23 -15.47
N GLU A 675 35.52 -24.14 -14.93
CA GLU A 675 36.95 -23.94 -14.73
C GLU A 675 37.71 -24.10 -16.06
N LEU A 676 38.32 -23.02 -16.56
CA LEU A 676 39.16 -23.02 -17.76
C LEU A 676 40.63 -22.98 -17.32
N LYS A 677 41.40 -24.03 -17.65
CA LYS A 677 42.75 -24.26 -17.11
C LYS A 677 43.88 -23.51 -17.84
N GLU A 678 43.61 -22.98 -19.02
CA GLU A 678 44.62 -22.42 -19.93
C GLU A 678 44.16 -21.07 -20.51
N ILE A 679 45.12 -20.25 -20.93
CA ILE A 679 44.86 -18.95 -21.61
C ILE A 679 44.07 -19.18 -22.91
N TYR A 680 44.31 -20.29 -23.60
CA TYR A 680 43.49 -20.77 -24.69
C TYR A 680 42.97 -22.16 -24.35
N THR A 681 41.66 -22.33 -24.31
CA THR A 681 41.11 -23.68 -24.17
C THR A 681 41.16 -24.38 -25.52
N ASN A 682 41.98 -25.42 -25.63
CA ASN A 682 42.10 -26.22 -26.84
C ASN A 682 40.83 -27.04 -27.05
N ILE A 683 40.14 -26.80 -28.17
CA ILE A 683 38.96 -27.55 -28.58
C ILE A 683 39.14 -28.14 -29.97
N THR A 684 38.46 -29.24 -30.24
CA THR A 684 38.41 -29.84 -31.59
C THR A 684 37.09 -29.44 -32.23
N THR A 685 37.12 -28.95 -33.47
CA THR A 685 35.92 -28.51 -34.21
C THR A 685 34.88 -29.64 -34.29
N GLY A 686 33.65 -29.36 -33.88
CA GLY A 686 32.53 -30.31 -33.78
C GLY A 686 32.36 -31.01 -32.43
N THR A 687 33.26 -30.83 -31.45
CA THR A 687 33.13 -31.42 -30.11
C THR A 687 32.26 -30.59 -29.16
N PHE A 688 31.72 -31.24 -28.11
CA PHE A 688 30.96 -30.56 -27.06
C PHE A 688 31.88 -29.71 -26.19
N PHE A 689 31.49 -28.45 -25.98
CA PHE A 689 32.18 -27.47 -25.15
C PHE A 689 31.21 -26.92 -24.10
N PRO A 690 30.91 -27.70 -23.03
CA PRO A 690 29.91 -27.31 -22.05
C PRO A 690 30.36 -26.08 -21.27
N LEU A 691 29.52 -25.04 -21.25
CA LEU A 691 29.73 -23.83 -20.47
C LEU A 691 28.58 -23.63 -19.48
N LEU A 692 28.93 -23.36 -18.24
CA LEU A 692 27.99 -23.04 -17.17
C LEU A 692 28.26 -21.61 -16.67
N PHE A 693 27.26 -20.76 -16.79
CA PHE A 693 27.28 -19.41 -16.26
C PHE A 693 26.30 -19.26 -15.12
N ARG A 694 26.68 -18.46 -14.13
CA ARG A 694 25.86 -18.11 -12.98
C ARG A 694 25.52 -16.64 -13.05
N VAL A 695 24.25 -16.32 -12.85
CA VAL A 695 23.75 -14.94 -12.74
C VAL A 695 23.71 -14.56 -11.28
N ASN A 696 24.38 -13.47 -10.94
CA ASN A 696 24.41 -12.90 -9.60
C ASN A 696 23.66 -11.57 -9.55
N ASP A 697 23.10 -11.28 -8.39
CA ASP A 697 22.54 -9.98 -8.07
C ASP A 697 23.65 -8.98 -7.67
N ILE A 698 23.28 -7.74 -7.37
CA ILE A 698 24.24 -6.67 -7.01
C ILE A 698 24.99 -6.94 -5.69
N PHE A 699 24.49 -7.88 -4.88
CA PHE A 699 25.08 -8.28 -3.61
C PHE A 699 26.03 -9.49 -3.78
N GLY A 700 26.18 -10.01 -5.00
CA GLY A 700 26.96 -11.21 -5.29
C GLY A 700 26.24 -12.52 -4.95
N ASN A 701 24.96 -12.45 -4.55
CA ASN A 701 24.16 -13.64 -4.30
C ASN A 701 23.75 -14.28 -5.63
N LYS A 702 23.61 -15.61 -5.65
CA LYS A 702 23.02 -16.30 -6.80
C LYS A 702 21.57 -15.84 -6.97
N LEU A 703 21.20 -15.43 -8.19
CA LEU A 703 19.80 -15.13 -8.51
C LEU A 703 18.94 -16.41 -8.39
N ASN A 704 18.16 -16.54 -7.32
CA ASN A 704 17.26 -17.67 -7.13
C ASN A 704 15.87 -17.34 -7.71
N ASP A 705 15.70 -17.53 -9.01
CA ASP A 705 14.45 -17.26 -9.73
C ASP A 705 13.41 -18.38 -9.56
N VAL A 706 12.91 -18.55 -8.33
CA VAL A 706 11.94 -19.60 -7.96
C VAL A 706 10.62 -19.45 -8.73
N THR A 707 10.23 -18.22 -9.06
CA THR A 707 8.99 -17.90 -9.79
C THR A 707 9.13 -17.94 -11.30
N LYS A 708 10.35 -18.17 -11.82
CA LYS A 708 10.68 -18.15 -13.25
C LYS A 708 10.45 -16.78 -13.91
N TYR A 709 10.47 -15.69 -13.14
CA TYR A 709 10.27 -14.32 -13.63
C TYR A 709 11.32 -13.91 -14.67
N TYR A 710 12.57 -14.32 -14.50
CA TYR A 710 13.68 -14.05 -15.42
C TYR A 710 13.97 -15.22 -16.39
N SER A 711 13.15 -16.27 -16.40
CA SER A 711 13.36 -17.45 -17.26
C SER A 711 13.29 -17.14 -18.76
N SER A 712 12.72 -15.99 -19.13
CA SER A 712 12.72 -15.51 -20.50
C SER A 712 14.09 -15.03 -20.96
N MET A 713 15.04 -14.69 -20.07
CA MET A 713 16.36 -14.19 -20.44
C MET A 713 17.14 -15.23 -21.27
N ILE A 714 17.65 -14.84 -22.44
CA ILE A 714 18.37 -15.72 -23.37
C ILE A 714 19.83 -15.27 -23.50
N LEU A 715 20.74 -16.18 -23.21
CA LEU A 715 22.17 -16.06 -23.47
C LEU A 715 22.48 -16.70 -24.83
N LYS A 716 23.15 -15.94 -25.70
CA LYS A 716 23.68 -16.39 -26.98
C LYS A 716 25.19 -16.23 -27.02
N VAL A 717 25.87 -17.28 -27.45
CA VAL A 717 27.30 -17.27 -27.70
C VAL A 717 27.56 -17.06 -29.19
N ILE A 718 28.45 -16.13 -29.53
CA ILE A 718 28.92 -15.80 -30.87
C ILE A 718 30.43 -16.03 -30.94
N LEU A 719 30.91 -16.50 -32.08
CA LEU A 719 32.34 -16.73 -32.31
C LEU A 719 32.94 -15.57 -33.10
N LYS A 720 34.09 -15.05 -32.67
CA LYS A 720 34.86 -14.05 -33.41
C LYS A 720 36.30 -14.52 -33.62
N ASN A 721 36.81 -14.29 -34.82
CA ASN A 721 38.16 -14.66 -35.20
C ASN A 721 39.14 -13.54 -34.79
N GLU A 722 40.21 -13.90 -34.07
CA GLU A 722 41.19 -12.93 -33.54
C GLU A 722 42.00 -12.23 -34.65
N ASN A 723 42.11 -12.83 -35.85
CA ASN A 723 42.93 -12.31 -36.94
C ASN A 723 42.26 -11.22 -37.81
N PHE A 724 41.00 -10.85 -37.55
CA PHE A 724 40.22 -9.95 -38.43
C PHE A 724 40.05 -8.51 -37.93
N GLU A 725 40.65 -8.11 -36.80
CA GLU A 725 40.41 -6.78 -36.20
C GLU A 725 41.13 -5.59 -36.87
N ASN A 726 41.93 -5.79 -37.93
CA ASN A 726 42.74 -4.71 -38.53
C ASN A 726 42.21 -4.13 -39.86
N VAL A 727 40.92 -4.29 -40.21
CA VAL A 727 40.38 -3.65 -41.42
C VAL A 727 39.19 -2.74 -41.11
N ASN A 728 39.48 -1.44 -41.02
CA ASN A 728 38.49 -0.37 -41.11
C ASN A 728 37.79 -0.43 -42.48
N VAL A 729 36.58 -0.98 -42.57
CA VAL A 729 35.68 -0.73 -43.71
C VAL A 729 34.24 -0.57 -43.25
N ASN A 730 33.72 0.64 -43.47
CA ASN A 730 32.29 0.93 -43.56
C ASN A 730 31.65 0.11 -44.68
N TYR A 731 30.81 -0.89 -44.41
CA TYR A 731 29.73 -1.28 -45.32
C TYR A 731 28.56 -1.94 -44.56
N LYS A 732 27.36 -1.35 -44.74
CA LYS A 732 26.07 -1.97 -44.46
C LYS A 732 25.78 -3.03 -45.52
N ASN A 733 25.16 -4.13 -45.09
CA ASN A 733 24.52 -5.18 -45.90
C ASN A 733 25.41 -5.92 -46.93
N SER A 734 26.00 -7.02 -46.51
CA SER A 734 26.09 -8.25 -47.32
C SER A 734 26.44 -9.45 -46.42
N ASP A 735 25.81 -10.58 -46.69
CA ASP A 735 26.05 -11.87 -46.05
C ASP A 735 27.53 -12.27 -46.15
N PHE A 736 28.31 -11.93 -45.13
CA PHE A 736 29.61 -12.58 -44.95
C PHE A 736 29.34 -14.03 -44.58
N ASN A 737 29.65 -14.94 -45.50
CA ASN A 737 29.82 -16.37 -45.22
C ASN A 737 30.76 -16.51 -44.01
N SER A 738 30.19 -16.65 -42.82
CA SER A 738 30.95 -16.92 -41.62
C SER A 738 31.58 -18.30 -41.77
N ASN A 739 32.91 -18.38 -41.72
CA ASN A 739 33.68 -19.64 -41.76
C ASN A 739 33.49 -20.50 -40.48
N TYR A 740 32.34 -20.39 -39.82
CA TYR A 740 31.98 -21.12 -38.63
C TYR A 740 30.46 -21.33 -38.51
N ASP A 741 30.06 -22.37 -37.77
CA ASP A 741 28.69 -22.75 -37.44
C ASP A 741 28.65 -23.14 -35.96
N LEU A 742 27.62 -22.71 -35.23
CA LEU A 742 27.48 -22.97 -33.80
C LEU A 742 26.18 -23.75 -33.55
N LYS A 743 26.23 -24.81 -32.73
CA LYS A 743 25.04 -25.54 -32.28
C LYS A 743 24.92 -25.49 -30.77
N GLY A 744 23.69 -25.40 -30.27
CA GLY A 744 23.44 -25.32 -28.83
C GLY A 744 24.03 -24.06 -28.17
N ASN A 745 24.27 -22.99 -28.95
CA ASN A 745 24.89 -21.75 -28.50
C ASN A 745 23.90 -20.73 -27.91
N ILE A 746 22.62 -21.10 -27.81
CA ILE A 746 21.54 -20.29 -27.27
C ILE A 746 20.93 -21.07 -26.10
N VAL A 747 20.78 -20.41 -24.95
CA VAL A 747 20.20 -21.01 -23.75
C VAL A 747 19.38 -20.00 -22.96
N SER A 748 18.28 -20.45 -22.36
CA SER A 748 17.46 -19.63 -21.45
C SER A 748 17.94 -19.75 -20.00
N LEU A 749 17.71 -18.71 -19.20
CA LEU A 749 18.02 -18.71 -17.78
C LEU A 749 17.13 -19.72 -17.03
N ILE A 750 17.74 -20.63 -16.28
CA ILE A 750 17.02 -21.57 -15.41
C ILE A 750 17.61 -21.49 -14.02
N ASN A 751 16.81 -21.04 -13.05
CA ASN A 751 17.20 -20.95 -11.64
C ASN A 751 18.56 -20.23 -11.41
N GLY A 752 18.72 -19.07 -12.07
CA GLY A 752 19.93 -18.25 -11.99
C GLY A 752 21.14 -18.77 -12.75
N GLN A 753 20.96 -19.72 -13.67
CA GLN A 753 22.06 -20.33 -14.42
C GLN A 753 21.76 -20.43 -15.92
N PHE A 754 22.78 -20.20 -16.73
CA PHE A 754 22.78 -20.55 -18.15
C PHE A 754 23.65 -21.78 -18.35
N ASP A 755 23.03 -22.88 -18.80
CA ASP A 755 23.64 -24.20 -18.85
C ASP A 755 23.74 -24.71 -20.30
N LEU A 756 24.88 -24.44 -20.94
CA LEU A 756 25.17 -24.76 -22.34
C LEU A 756 25.75 -26.17 -22.49
N LYS A 757 25.08 -27.20 -21.94
CA LYS A 757 25.57 -28.60 -21.96
C LYS A 757 25.84 -29.15 -23.37
N ASN A 758 25.06 -28.71 -24.34
CA ASN A 758 25.08 -29.20 -25.72
C ASN A 758 25.78 -28.23 -26.69
N PHE A 759 26.55 -27.26 -26.18
CA PHE A 759 27.22 -26.28 -27.02
C PHE A 759 28.35 -26.92 -27.82
N GLN A 760 28.35 -26.70 -29.14
CA GLN A 760 29.34 -27.20 -30.09
C GLN A 760 29.78 -26.09 -31.04
N ILE A 761 31.06 -26.10 -31.37
CA ILE A 761 31.70 -25.08 -32.21
C ILE A 761 32.27 -25.77 -33.45
N TYR A 762 31.79 -25.38 -34.63
CA TYR A 762 32.30 -25.82 -35.92
C TYR A 762 33.01 -24.64 -36.57
N ALA A 763 34.34 -24.64 -36.62
CA ALA A 763 35.12 -23.53 -37.19
C ALA A 763 36.43 -24.04 -37.81
N ASP A 764 36.98 -23.28 -38.75
CA ASP A 764 38.32 -23.55 -39.30
C ASP A 764 39.40 -23.41 -38.22
N HIS A 765 40.59 -23.98 -38.43
CA HIS A 765 41.66 -23.93 -37.44
C HIS A 765 42.03 -22.49 -37.07
N GLY A 766 42.39 -22.24 -35.82
CA GLY A 766 42.90 -20.93 -35.40
C GLY A 766 42.42 -20.46 -34.04
N TYR A 767 42.73 -19.20 -33.76
CA TYR A 767 42.40 -18.53 -32.51
C TYR A 767 41.09 -17.78 -32.64
N TYR A 768 40.20 -18.03 -31.70
CA TYR A 768 38.90 -17.39 -31.62
C TYR A 768 38.61 -16.97 -30.18
N TYR A 769 37.72 -16.01 -30.03
CA TYR A 769 37.12 -15.69 -28.75
C TYR A 769 35.59 -15.81 -28.84
N LEU A 770 34.99 -16.28 -27.74
CA LEU A 770 33.55 -16.40 -27.59
C LEU A 770 33.01 -15.10 -27.01
N GLN A 771 32.22 -14.39 -27.81
CA GLN A 771 31.48 -13.22 -27.36
C GLN A 771 30.09 -13.66 -26.87
N LEU A 772 29.72 -13.25 -25.66
CA LEU A 772 28.39 -13.50 -25.12
C LEU A 772 27.48 -12.30 -25.33
N ILE A 773 26.23 -12.57 -25.74
CA ILE A 773 25.19 -11.56 -25.97
C ILE A 773 23.90 -12.03 -25.31
N ILE A 774 23.21 -11.12 -24.63
CA ILE A 774 21.84 -11.32 -24.14
C ILE A 774 20.88 -10.81 -25.22
N GLU A 775 20.10 -11.69 -25.85
CA GLU A 775 19.32 -11.32 -27.04
C GLU A 775 18.08 -10.47 -26.71
N ASN A 776 17.39 -10.76 -25.61
CA ASN A 776 16.04 -10.27 -25.33
C ASN A 776 15.91 -9.47 -24.03
N PHE A 777 17.03 -9.08 -23.43
CA PHE A 777 17.08 -8.30 -22.19
C PHE A 777 18.07 -7.12 -22.35
N LYS A 778 17.78 -6.23 -23.31
CA LYS A 778 18.65 -5.11 -23.68
C LYS A 778 18.67 -3.94 -22.68
N GLU A 779 17.69 -3.88 -21.78
CA GLU A 779 17.56 -2.80 -20.80
C GLU A 779 18.48 -2.94 -19.58
N ILE A 780 19.16 -4.09 -19.45
CA ILE A 780 20.03 -4.40 -18.30
C ILE A 780 21.47 -4.54 -18.81
N ASP A 781 22.33 -3.56 -18.48
CA ASP A 781 23.76 -3.64 -18.68
C ASP A 781 24.36 -4.65 -17.68
N LEU A 782 24.43 -5.92 -18.07
CA LEU A 782 25.04 -6.96 -17.25
C LEU A 782 26.56 -6.88 -17.31
N LYS A 783 27.19 -7.00 -16.13
CA LYS A 783 28.64 -7.12 -16.03
C LYS A 783 29.06 -8.58 -16.20
N PHE A 784 29.90 -8.87 -17.19
CA PHE A 784 30.55 -10.18 -17.29
C PHE A 784 31.81 -10.19 -16.39
N GLU A 785 31.82 -11.06 -15.38
CA GLU A 785 32.91 -11.19 -14.40
C GLU A 785 33.89 -12.30 -14.79
N PHE A 786 34.30 -12.29 -16.05
CA PHE A 786 35.32 -13.18 -16.60
C PHE A 786 35.88 -12.53 -17.88
N ASP A 787 37.13 -12.82 -18.19
CA ASP A 787 37.75 -12.38 -19.44
C ASP A 787 37.13 -13.09 -20.64
N ASP A 788 37.30 -12.53 -21.83
CA ASP A 788 36.86 -13.18 -23.07
C ASP A 788 37.34 -14.65 -23.09
N ILE A 789 36.40 -15.57 -23.35
CA ILE A 789 36.72 -16.99 -23.39
C ILE A 789 37.47 -17.25 -24.69
N LYS A 790 38.80 -17.31 -24.59
CA LYS A 790 39.69 -17.59 -25.71
C LYS A 790 39.81 -19.09 -25.92
N ILE A 791 39.61 -19.49 -27.16
CA ILE A 791 39.68 -20.88 -27.58
C ILE A 791 40.63 -21.01 -28.76
N TYR A 792 41.35 -22.12 -28.78
CA TYR A 792 42.10 -22.53 -29.95
C TYR A 792 41.38 -23.71 -30.57
N VAL A 793 40.85 -23.49 -31.78
CA VAL A 793 40.24 -24.56 -32.57
C VAL A 793 41.37 -25.30 -33.26
N SER A 794 41.70 -26.45 -32.69
CA SER A 794 42.72 -27.35 -33.24
C SER A 794 42.26 -27.98 -34.55
N GLU A 795 43.21 -28.25 -35.43
CA GLU A 795 42.96 -29.11 -36.59
C GLU A 795 42.51 -30.50 -36.14
N CYS A 796 41.73 -31.19 -36.99
CA CYS A 796 41.39 -32.59 -36.76
C CYS A 796 42.63 -33.42 -36.53
N SER A 797 42.64 -34.18 -35.44
CA SER A 797 43.69 -35.15 -35.18
C SER A 797 43.78 -36.13 -36.36
N LYS A 798 44.96 -36.73 -36.58
CA LYS A 798 45.17 -37.74 -37.65
C LYS A 798 44.22 -38.95 -37.56
N LYS A 799 43.46 -39.09 -36.47
CA LYS A 799 42.50 -40.16 -36.19
C LYS A 799 41.04 -39.78 -36.42
N GLN A 800 40.73 -38.55 -36.84
CA GLN A 800 39.37 -38.07 -37.06
C GLN A 800 39.11 -37.75 -38.54
N VAL A 801 37.87 -37.95 -38.99
CA VAL A 801 37.48 -37.67 -40.37
C VAL A 801 37.29 -36.17 -40.53
N LYS A 802 38.01 -35.59 -41.49
CA LYS A 802 37.82 -34.21 -41.93
C LYS A 802 36.53 -34.14 -42.76
N MET A 803 35.47 -33.58 -42.19
CA MET A 803 34.16 -33.44 -42.84
C MET A 803 33.81 -31.99 -43.10
N TYR A 804 32.96 -31.75 -44.09
CA TYR A 804 32.48 -30.42 -44.44
C TYR A 804 30.96 -30.37 -44.28
N ASN A 805 30.47 -29.39 -43.54
CA ASN A 805 29.03 -29.22 -43.36
C ASN A 805 28.41 -28.60 -44.62
N ASN A 806 27.08 -28.43 -44.65
CA ASN A 806 26.37 -27.83 -45.78
C ASN A 806 26.82 -26.39 -46.11
N LYS A 807 27.58 -25.74 -45.22
CA LYS A 807 28.18 -24.41 -45.37
C LYS A 807 29.68 -24.47 -45.72
N ASN A 808 30.22 -25.63 -46.10
CA ASN A 808 31.63 -25.85 -46.44
C ASN A 808 32.65 -25.61 -45.30
N ILE A 809 32.24 -25.66 -44.03
CA ILE A 809 33.13 -25.49 -42.87
C ILE A 809 33.69 -26.84 -42.43
N LEU A 810 35.00 -26.88 -42.17
CA LEU A 810 35.70 -28.08 -41.73
C LEU A 810 35.31 -28.43 -40.29
N TYR A 811 34.92 -29.68 -40.07
CA TYR A 811 34.71 -30.22 -38.75
C TYR A 811 35.16 -31.66 -38.63
N CYS A 812 35.47 -32.07 -37.40
CA CYS A 812 36.03 -33.36 -37.12
C CYS A 812 34.92 -34.25 -36.58
N GLU A 813 34.53 -35.25 -37.35
CA GLU A 813 33.77 -36.35 -36.78
C GLU A 813 34.70 -37.52 -36.48
N ASN A 814 34.37 -38.24 -35.42
CA ASN A 814 34.93 -39.58 -35.28
C ASN A 814 34.38 -40.42 -36.44
N PRO A 815 35.22 -41.21 -37.12
CA PRO A 815 34.79 -42.06 -38.23
C PRO A 815 33.67 -43.01 -37.79
N ILE A 816 32.62 -43.13 -38.61
CA ILE A 816 31.53 -44.10 -38.41
C ILE A 816 31.90 -45.37 -39.18
N CYS A 817 31.96 -46.50 -38.48
CA CYS A 817 32.19 -47.81 -39.08
C CYS A 817 30.86 -48.60 -39.13
N HIS A 818 30.82 -49.72 -39.89
CA HIS A 818 29.63 -50.59 -39.97
C HIS A 818 29.14 -50.99 -38.57
N SER A 819 27.85 -51.26 -38.40
CA SER A 819 27.27 -51.72 -37.12
C SER A 819 27.93 -52.99 -36.56
N ASN A 820 28.65 -53.72 -37.41
CA ASN A 820 29.42 -54.91 -37.09
C ASN A 820 30.81 -54.58 -36.47
N CYS A 821 31.26 -53.32 -36.54
CA CYS A 821 32.49 -52.83 -35.93
C CYS A 821 32.21 -52.40 -34.48
N PRO A 822 32.88 -53.02 -33.48
CA PRO A 822 32.62 -52.78 -32.06
C PRO A 822 33.34 -51.51 -31.55
N VAL A 823 32.99 -50.37 -32.15
CA VAL A 823 33.50 -49.04 -31.78
C VAL A 823 33.18 -48.80 -30.29
N ASP A 824 34.17 -48.36 -29.50
CA ASP A 824 34.17 -48.21 -28.04
C ASP A 824 34.23 -49.50 -27.18
N ILE A 825 34.23 -50.71 -27.79
CA ILE A 825 34.37 -52.00 -27.06
C ILE A 825 35.72 -52.67 -27.36
N SER A 826 36.02 -52.90 -28.64
CA SER A 826 37.27 -53.58 -29.08
C SER A 826 37.83 -53.06 -30.40
N ALA A 827 37.27 -51.97 -30.94
CA ALA A 827 37.75 -51.26 -32.12
C ALA A 827 37.75 -49.74 -31.90
N GLU A 828 38.77 -49.03 -32.39
CA GLU A 828 38.72 -47.61 -32.74
C GLU A 828 38.51 -47.55 -34.25
N CYS A 829 37.44 -46.91 -34.66
CA CYS A 829 37.27 -46.62 -36.08
C CYS A 829 38.33 -45.55 -36.44
N ILE A 830 39.15 -45.79 -37.49
CA ILE A 830 40.07 -44.79 -38.05
C ILE A 830 39.52 -44.28 -39.39
N PRO A 831 39.83 -43.04 -39.78
CA PRO A 831 39.40 -42.47 -41.05
C PRO A 831 40.00 -43.25 -42.21
N GLY A 832 39.20 -43.50 -43.25
CA GLY A 832 39.71 -43.94 -44.55
C GLY A 832 40.52 -42.87 -45.26
N ASP A 833 41.22 -43.24 -46.33
CA ASP A 833 41.97 -42.29 -47.15
C ASP A 833 41.01 -41.49 -48.06
N TYR A 834 40.54 -40.35 -47.57
CA TYR A 834 39.63 -39.46 -48.28
C TYR A 834 40.41 -38.41 -49.07
N THR A 835 40.45 -38.54 -50.39
CA THR A 835 41.20 -37.65 -51.30
C THR A 835 40.45 -36.36 -51.69
N SER A 836 39.22 -36.14 -51.21
CA SER A 836 38.38 -34.96 -51.56
C SER A 836 37.44 -34.55 -50.41
N LYS A 837 36.87 -33.34 -50.49
CA LYS A 837 35.90 -32.81 -49.50
C LYS A 837 34.69 -33.73 -49.40
N ILE A 838 34.42 -34.27 -48.21
CA ILE A 838 33.33 -35.20 -47.94
C ILE A 838 32.28 -34.59 -47.01
N SER A 839 31.00 -34.75 -47.37
CA SER A 839 29.84 -34.27 -46.59
C SER A 839 29.17 -35.37 -45.74
N THR A 840 29.55 -36.63 -45.96
CA THR A 840 29.01 -37.80 -45.27
C THR A 840 30.14 -38.71 -44.80
N ASN A 841 30.10 -39.08 -43.52
CA ASN A 841 30.99 -40.03 -42.88
C ASN A 841 30.71 -41.45 -43.42
N ASP A 842 31.29 -41.79 -44.56
CA ASP A 842 30.97 -43.01 -45.31
C ASP A 842 31.48 -44.25 -44.57
N ILE A 843 30.52 -44.99 -44.01
CA ILE A 843 30.70 -46.24 -43.27
C ILE A 843 31.60 -47.25 -44.00
N ASN A 844 31.60 -47.24 -45.33
CA ASN A 844 32.35 -48.20 -46.14
C ASN A 844 33.82 -47.82 -46.36
N LYS A 845 34.20 -46.56 -46.10
CA LYS A 845 35.56 -46.04 -46.33
C LYS A 845 36.39 -45.98 -45.05
N ASN A 846 35.75 -45.86 -43.88
CA ASN A 846 36.45 -45.87 -42.60
C ASN A 846 36.94 -47.28 -42.23
N ILE A 847 38.13 -47.35 -41.63
CA ILE A 847 38.80 -48.60 -41.29
C ILE A 847 38.53 -48.91 -39.83
N CYS A 848 37.88 -50.04 -39.56
CA CYS A 848 37.71 -50.55 -38.20
C CYS A 848 39.07 -51.09 -37.67
N GLN A 849 39.83 -50.29 -36.94
CA GLN A 849 41.08 -50.72 -36.29
C GLN A 849 40.79 -51.22 -34.89
N ALA A 850 41.33 -52.36 -34.48
CA ALA A 850 41.09 -52.86 -33.13
C ALA A 850 41.76 -51.96 -32.05
N ILE A 851 40.98 -51.19 -31.27
CA ILE A 851 41.38 -50.66 -29.97
C ILE A 851 40.58 -51.38 -28.91
N ILE A 852 41.29 -52.22 -28.18
CA ILE A 852 40.78 -52.86 -26.98
C ILE A 852 40.81 -51.81 -25.86
N ARG A 853 39.74 -51.02 -25.72
CA ARG A 853 39.37 -50.39 -24.44
C ARG A 853 38.19 -51.11 -23.84
N ASN A 854 38.46 -52.38 -23.55
CA ASN A 854 37.57 -53.29 -22.87
C ASN A 854 37.36 -52.77 -21.44
N THR A 855 36.13 -52.46 -21.02
CA THR A 855 35.82 -52.34 -19.58
C THR A 855 35.96 -53.69 -18.88
N GLY A 856 36.05 -54.78 -19.65
CA GLY A 856 36.62 -56.04 -19.24
C GLY A 856 38.14 -55.98 -19.00
N ILE A 857 38.95 -55.16 -19.68
CA ILE A 857 40.37 -54.97 -19.30
C ILE A 857 40.45 -54.37 -17.91
N ILE A 858 39.66 -53.35 -17.55
CA ILE A 858 39.73 -52.82 -16.17
C ILE A 858 39.33 -53.90 -15.16
N LYS A 859 38.25 -54.67 -15.42
CA LYS A 859 37.83 -55.78 -14.54
C LYS A 859 38.83 -56.94 -14.50
N ILE A 860 39.44 -57.28 -15.63
CA ILE A 860 40.48 -58.31 -15.79
C ILE A 860 41.80 -57.82 -15.18
N LEU A 861 42.11 -56.52 -15.28
CA LEU A 861 43.29 -55.89 -14.70
C LEU A 861 43.14 -55.78 -13.19
N LEU A 862 41.97 -55.42 -12.68
CA LEU A 862 41.65 -55.50 -11.25
C LEU A 862 41.70 -56.95 -10.75
N PHE A 863 41.15 -57.90 -11.51
CA PHE A 863 41.26 -59.33 -11.19
C PHE A 863 42.72 -59.80 -11.17
N ASN A 864 43.52 -59.46 -12.19
CA ASN A 864 44.94 -59.80 -12.30
C ASN A 864 45.78 -59.09 -11.21
N ILE A 865 45.46 -57.85 -10.85
CA ILE A 865 46.08 -57.15 -9.71
C ILE A 865 45.75 -57.92 -8.43
N GLY A 866 44.50 -58.37 -8.27
CA GLY A 866 44.09 -59.19 -7.14
C GLY A 866 44.89 -60.50 -7.07
N GLU A 867 45.00 -61.22 -8.18
CA GLU A 867 45.83 -62.44 -8.27
C GLU A 867 47.31 -62.17 -8.00
N MET A 868 47.88 -61.09 -8.54
CA MET A 868 49.28 -60.70 -8.29
C MET A 868 49.52 -60.38 -6.82
N LEU A 869 48.58 -59.73 -6.13
CA LEU A 869 48.65 -59.46 -4.70
C LEU A 869 48.56 -60.76 -3.87
N ILE A 870 47.70 -61.71 -4.26
CA ILE A 870 47.64 -63.04 -3.63
C ILE A 870 48.97 -63.78 -3.83
N ILE A 871 49.49 -63.82 -5.05
CA ILE A 871 50.77 -64.48 -5.36
C ILE A 871 51.91 -63.82 -4.58
N TYR A 872 51.97 -62.49 -4.55
CA TYR A 872 52.96 -61.73 -3.78
C TYR A 872 52.86 -62.02 -2.27
N SER A 873 51.64 -62.18 -1.74
CA SER A 873 51.45 -62.58 -0.35
C SER A 873 52.05 -63.96 -0.07
N ASN A 874 51.86 -64.93 -0.96
CA ASN A 874 52.40 -66.29 -0.80
C ASN A 874 53.93 -66.37 -0.91
N PHE A 875 54.59 -65.43 -1.58
CA PHE A 875 56.07 -65.40 -1.63
C PHE A 875 56.71 -64.95 -0.32
N ASN A 876 55.99 -64.23 0.52
CA ASN A 876 56.58 -63.58 1.70
C ASN A 876 56.41 -64.37 3.00
N ILE A 877 56.04 -65.66 3.00
CA ILE A 877 55.60 -66.45 4.19
C ILE A 877 56.53 -66.36 5.43
N PHE A 878 57.80 -65.98 5.28
CA PHE A 878 58.77 -65.83 6.36
C PHE A 878 58.98 -64.34 6.74
N TYR A 879 58.24 -63.85 7.73
CA TYR A 879 58.34 -62.47 8.21
C TYR A 879 59.28 -62.37 9.41
N SER A 880 60.26 -61.48 9.33
CA SER A 880 61.19 -61.16 10.42
C SER A 880 60.78 -59.88 11.18
N LYS A 881 59.96 -59.03 10.55
CA LYS A 881 59.52 -57.74 11.07
C LYS A 881 58.00 -57.58 10.95
N PHE A 882 57.42 -56.83 11.88
CA PHE A 882 56.00 -56.46 11.89
C PHE A 882 55.54 -55.77 10.59
N SER A 883 56.36 -54.89 10.02
CA SER A 883 56.05 -54.22 8.75
C SER A 883 55.93 -55.19 7.57
N GLU A 884 56.73 -56.26 7.55
CA GLU A 884 56.68 -57.28 6.50
C GLU A 884 55.40 -58.10 6.62
N TYR A 885 54.98 -58.41 7.85
CA TYR A 885 53.71 -59.09 8.13
C TYR A 885 52.50 -58.24 7.72
N ILE A 886 52.50 -56.92 8.00
CA ILE A 886 51.44 -56.00 7.55
C ILE A 886 51.33 -56.01 6.03
N VAL A 887 52.45 -55.99 5.30
CA VAL A 887 52.45 -56.01 3.82
C VAL A 887 51.86 -57.32 3.30
N PHE A 888 52.16 -58.45 3.92
CA PHE A 888 51.52 -59.72 3.59
C PHE A 888 50.03 -59.72 3.85
N PHE A 889 49.62 -59.33 5.05
CA PHE A 889 48.23 -59.30 5.47
C PHE A 889 47.39 -58.41 4.53
N LEU A 890 47.91 -57.22 4.21
CA LEU A 890 47.33 -56.31 3.21
C LEU A 890 47.23 -56.98 1.84
N SER A 891 48.34 -57.51 1.32
CA SER A 891 48.38 -58.08 -0.03
C SER A 891 47.44 -59.28 -0.18
N LYS A 892 47.38 -60.14 0.84
CA LYS A 892 46.49 -61.31 0.89
C LYS A 892 45.01 -60.89 0.83
N HIS A 893 44.57 -60.06 1.77
CA HIS A 893 43.15 -59.70 1.92
C HIS A 893 42.66 -58.70 0.89
N LEU A 894 43.51 -57.77 0.45
CA LEU A 894 43.19 -56.90 -0.69
C LEU A 894 43.14 -57.69 -1.99
N GLY A 895 44.02 -58.67 -2.17
CA GLY A 895 44.02 -59.53 -3.34
C GLY A 895 42.76 -60.39 -3.46
N ILE A 896 42.40 -61.11 -2.39
CA ILE A 896 41.21 -61.99 -2.35
C ILE A 896 39.93 -61.17 -2.52
N SER A 897 39.78 -60.09 -1.75
CA SER A 897 38.58 -59.24 -1.83
C SER A 897 38.39 -58.60 -3.20
N LEU A 898 39.47 -58.20 -3.89
CA LEU A 898 39.40 -57.62 -5.24
C LEU A 898 38.94 -58.66 -6.28
N VAL A 899 39.41 -59.91 -6.17
CA VAL A 899 38.93 -61.02 -7.01
C VAL A 899 37.44 -61.30 -6.76
N LEU A 900 37.03 -61.36 -5.48
CA LEU A 900 35.64 -61.57 -5.08
C LEU A 900 34.72 -60.43 -5.53
N LEU A 901 35.21 -59.19 -5.52
CA LEU A 901 34.50 -58.02 -6.01
C LEU A 901 34.14 -58.17 -7.49
N VAL A 902 35.12 -58.54 -8.30
CA VAL A 902 34.94 -58.73 -9.75
C VAL A 902 33.95 -59.87 -10.00
N TYR A 903 34.03 -60.97 -9.27
CA TYR A 903 33.07 -62.08 -9.37
C TYR A 903 31.63 -61.65 -9.04
N ASN A 904 31.43 -60.89 -7.96
CA ASN A 904 30.10 -60.39 -7.60
C ASN A 904 29.52 -59.43 -8.64
N ILE A 905 30.34 -58.56 -9.23
CA ILE A 905 29.93 -57.67 -10.32
C ILE A 905 29.45 -58.49 -11.53
N PHE A 906 30.21 -59.52 -11.94
CA PHE A 906 29.81 -60.38 -13.06
C PHE A 906 28.50 -61.11 -12.81
N ILE A 907 28.33 -61.69 -11.61
CA ILE A 907 27.10 -62.40 -11.23
C ILE A 907 25.90 -61.47 -11.18
N GLY A 908 26.03 -60.29 -10.56
CA GLY A 908 24.89 -59.37 -10.42
C GLY A 908 24.44 -58.77 -11.74
N ILE A 909 25.37 -58.30 -12.59
CA ILE A 909 25.03 -57.80 -13.94
C ILE A 909 24.31 -58.88 -14.75
N THR A 910 24.79 -60.12 -14.69
CA THR A 910 24.16 -61.22 -15.42
C THR A 910 22.79 -61.57 -14.84
N GLY A 911 22.61 -61.44 -13.52
CA GLY A 911 21.31 -61.62 -12.86
C GLY A 911 20.26 -60.63 -13.37
N PHE A 912 20.60 -59.34 -13.46
CA PHE A 912 19.69 -58.29 -13.95
C PHE A 912 19.34 -58.40 -15.44
N LEU A 913 20.26 -58.93 -16.25
CA LEU A 913 20.08 -59.03 -17.71
C LEU A 913 19.52 -60.38 -18.18
N SER A 914 19.46 -61.39 -17.31
CA SER A 914 18.96 -62.72 -17.66
C SER A 914 17.43 -62.83 -17.63
N ILE A 915 16.83 -63.49 -18.64
CA ILE A 915 15.37 -63.64 -18.77
C ILE A 915 14.93 -64.96 -18.12
N SER A 916 14.10 -64.90 -17.07
CA SER A 916 13.82 -66.04 -16.19
C SER A 916 12.54 -66.83 -16.51
N ASN A 917 11.77 -66.50 -17.57
CA ASN A 917 10.44 -67.12 -17.74
C ASN A 917 10.13 -67.57 -19.18
N LYS A 918 9.97 -68.88 -19.39
CA LYS A 918 9.51 -69.49 -20.65
C LYS A 918 8.00 -69.32 -20.90
N ASN A 919 7.23 -68.88 -19.89
CA ASN A 919 5.76 -68.86 -19.97
C ASN A 919 5.14 -67.54 -20.49
N SER A 920 5.89 -66.45 -20.56
CA SER A 920 5.38 -65.16 -21.06
C SER A 920 5.40 -65.05 -22.59
N ILE A 921 6.31 -65.74 -23.27
CA ILE A 921 6.41 -65.70 -24.74
C ILE A 921 5.29 -66.53 -25.41
N ASN A 922 4.88 -67.65 -24.81
CA ASN A 922 3.80 -68.49 -25.35
C ASN A 922 2.38 -67.90 -25.20
N LYS A 923 2.20 -66.88 -24.36
CA LYS A 923 0.91 -66.15 -24.24
C LYS A 923 0.76 -65.05 -25.29
N LEU A 924 1.87 -64.58 -25.87
CA LEU A 924 1.93 -63.56 -26.93
C LEU A 924 1.70 -64.14 -28.33
N TYR A 925 2.02 -65.42 -28.56
CA TYR A 925 1.79 -66.08 -29.86
C TYR A 925 0.37 -66.65 -30.05
N LYS A 926 -0.50 -66.61 -29.04
CA LYS A 926 -1.84 -67.25 -29.10
C LYS A 926 -2.98 -66.35 -29.57
N ASN A 927 -2.73 -65.06 -29.82
CA ASN A 927 -3.77 -64.06 -30.15
C ASN A 927 -3.62 -63.40 -31.54
N LEU A 928 -2.86 -64.00 -32.46
CA LEU A 928 -2.81 -63.56 -33.87
C LEU A 928 -3.66 -64.52 -34.72
N PRO A 929 -4.78 -64.07 -35.32
CA PRO A 929 -5.52 -64.88 -36.26
C PRO A 929 -4.89 -64.73 -37.64
N ILE A 930 -4.13 -65.73 -38.08
CA ILE A 930 -3.85 -65.92 -39.50
C ILE A 930 -4.18 -67.37 -39.82
N THR A 931 -5.26 -67.54 -40.57
CA THR A 931 -5.67 -68.80 -41.19
C THR A 931 -4.73 -69.12 -42.34
N GLU A 932 -4.13 -70.30 -42.29
CA GLU A 932 -3.58 -71.01 -43.45
C GLU A 932 -4.73 -71.35 -44.40
N ASN A 933 -4.61 -70.98 -45.68
CA ASN A 933 -4.75 -71.89 -46.82
C ASN A 933 -4.45 -71.20 -48.15
N ASP A 934 -3.91 -72.02 -49.06
CA ASP A 934 -3.73 -71.88 -50.51
C ASP A 934 -2.51 -71.03 -50.95
N ILE A 935 -1.31 -71.58 -51.20
CA ILE A 935 -0.84 -72.63 -52.15
C ILE A 935 -0.95 -72.21 -53.62
N ARG A 936 0.27 -72.02 -54.22
CA ARG A 936 0.67 -72.18 -55.64
C ARG A 936 0.06 -71.20 -56.66
N GLU A 937 0.62 -70.96 -57.83
CA GLU A 937 1.89 -71.22 -58.54
C GLU A 937 1.84 -70.22 -59.71
N ASP A 938 3.02 -69.86 -60.21
CA ASP A 938 3.33 -69.56 -61.61
C ASP A 938 2.81 -68.30 -62.34
N ASP A 939 3.83 -67.66 -62.92
CA ASP A 939 3.96 -67.18 -64.30
C ASP A 939 3.41 -65.82 -64.76
N GLU A 940 4.41 -65.01 -65.14
CA GLU A 940 4.60 -64.39 -66.46
C GLU A 940 3.82 -63.13 -66.90
N ILE A 941 4.64 -62.09 -67.14
CA ILE A 941 4.78 -61.36 -68.41
C ILE A 941 3.84 -60.18 -68.74
N ASN A 942 4.48 -59.00 -68.65
CA ASN A 942 4.59 -57.91 -69.62
C ASN A 942 3.42 -56.95 -70.00
N THR A 943 3.94 -55.75 -70.34
CA THR A 943 3.39 -54.66 -71.16
C THR A 943 2.28 -53.82 -70.51
N GLY A 944 2.27 -52.49 -70.55
CA GLY A 944 3.16 -51.49 -71.14
C GLY A 944 2.31 -50.31 -71.63
N LYS A 945 2.69 -49.07 -71.25
CA LYS A 945 2.35 -47.76 -71.88
C LYS A 945 0.83 -47.38 -71.89
N SER A 946 0.36 -46.14 -71.81
CA SER A 946 0.92 -44.78 -71.69
C SER A 946 -0.23 -43.73 -71.71
N PHE A 947 0.04 -42.53 -71.18
CA PHE A 947 -0.52 -41.20 -71.50
C PHE A 947 -1.84 -40.68 -70.87
N HIS A 948 -1.64 -39.86 -69.83
CA HIS A 948 -2.05 -38.45 -69.61
C HIS A 948 -3.51 -37.99 -69.86
N THR A 949 -4.11 -37.40 -68.81
CA THR A 949 -4.38 -35.94 -68.68
C THR A 949 -4.92 -35.62 -67.26
N THR A 950 -4.52 -34.46 -66.72
CA THR A 950 -4.75 -33.87 -65.36
C THR A 950 -5.87 -32.79 -65.38
N PRO A 951 -6.28 -32.08 -64.29
CA PRO A 951 -6.05 -32.21 -62.81
C PRO A 951 -7.31 -32.00 -61.88
N LEU A 952 -7.09 -32.23 -60.56
CA LEU A 952 -7.87 -31.87 -59.34
C LEU A 952 -9.25 -32.57 -59.14
N GLU A 953 -9.68 -33.07 -57.96
CA GLU A 953 -9.30 -32.84 -56.56
C GLU A 953 -9.72 -34.04 -55.66
N SER A 954 -8.84 -34.37 -54.70
CA SER A 954 -8.89 -35.24 -53.51
C SER A 954 -10.16 -36.05 -53.12
N LEU A 955 -10.05 -37.38 -53.25
CA LEU A 955 -10.71 -38.38 -52.41
C LEU A 955 -9.74 -39.55 -52.20
N ASP A 956 -9.35 -39.86 -50.96
CA ASP A 956 -8.99 -41.21 -50.51
C ASP A 956 -8.66 -41.19 -49.02
N ASN A 957 -9.68 -41.50 -48.21
CA ASN A 957 -9.62 -41.51 -46.75
C ASN A 957 -10.32 -42.78 -46.26
N GLU A 958 -9.67 -43.94 -46.44
CA GLU A 958 -10.08 -45.18 -45.75
C GLU A 958 -8.93 -46.18 -45.47
N ASN A 959 -7.74 -45.98 -46.07
CA ASN A 959 -6.55 -46.80 -45.77
C ASN A 959 -5.66 -46.27 -44.64
N THR A 960 -5.93 -45.06 -44.14
CA THR A 960 -5.18 -44.43 -43.03
C THR A 960 -5.62 -44.92 -41.64
N LEU A 961 -6.82 -45.50 -41.49
CA LEU A 961 -7.34 -45.91 -40.18
C LEU A 961 -6.77 -47.25 -39.68
N LYS A 962 -6.41 -48.19 -40.57
CA LYS A 962 -5.82 -49.51 -40.21
C LYS A 962 -4.30 -49.47 -39.99
N GLN A 963 -3.57 -48.59 -40.66
CA GLN A 963 -2.13 -48.41 -40.42
C GLN A 963 -1.85 -47.66 -39.11
N HIS A 964 -2.76 -46.79 -38.67
CA HIS A 964 -2.60 -46.06 -37.40
C HIS A 964 -2.79 -46.97 -36.17
N THR A 965 -3.64 -48.00 -36.24
CA THR A 965 -3.87 -48.94 -35.14
C THR A 965 -2.70 -49.91 -34.96
N ILE A 966 -2.10 -50.39 -36.07
CA ILE A 966 -0.95 -51.32 -36.01
C ILE A 966 0.32 -50.59 -35.55
N LYS A 967 0.53 -49.34 -35.96
CA LYS A 967 1.68 -48.53 -35.51
C LYS A 967 1.59 -48.14 -34.03
N ASN A 968 0.38 -47.94 -33.51
CA ASN A 968 0.14 -47.66 -32.08
C ASN A 968 0.28 -48.93 -31.21
N ILE A 969 -0.04 -50.11 -31.73
CA ILE A 969 0.21 -51.38 -31.02
C ILE A 969 1.72 -51.65 -30.96
N ILE A 970 2.46 -51.45 -32.06
CA ILE A 970 3.92 -51.64 -32.12
C ILE A 970 4.67 -50.58 -31.29
N SER A 971 4.18 -49.35 -31.19
CA SER A 971 4.78 -48.32 -30.32
C SER A 971 4.52 -48.59 -28.83
N SER A 972 3.34 -49.13 -28.47
CA SER A 972 3.06 -49.51 -27.07
C SER A 972 3.87 -50.73 -26.60
N LEU A 973 4.08 -51.73 -27.48
CA LEU A 973 4.90 -52.91 -27.21
C LEU A 973 6.41 -52.58 -27.14
N ASN A 974 6.90 -51.66 -27.99
CA ASN A 974 8.29 -51.20 -27.92
C ASN A 974 8.53 -50.27 -26.73
N GLY A 975 7.49 -49.59 -26.21
CA GLY A 975 7.54 -48.79 -24.99
C GLY A 975 7.76 -49.64 -23.74
N GLU A 976 6.95 -50.68 -23.52
CA GLU A 976 7.07 -51.55 -22.35
C GLU A 976 8.36 -52.38 -22.35
N ILE A 977 8.82 -52.88 -23.51
CA ILE A 977 10.05 -53.67 -23.60
C ILE A 977 11.29 -52.78 -23.36
N ASN A 978 11.31 -51.56 -23.89
CA ASN A 978 12.42 -50.62 -23.65
C ASN A 978 12.43 -50.11 -22.21
N GLU A 979 11.28 -49.79 -21.62
CA GLU A 979 11.23 -49.29 -20.24
C GLU A 979 11.72 -50.34 -19.24
N THR A 980 11.37 -51.61 -19.45
CA THR A 980 11.87 -52.72 -18.61
C THR A 980 13.37 -52.95 -18.81
N PHE A 981 13.87 -52.84 -20.03
CA PHE A 981 15.29 -52.97 -20.34
C PHE A 981 16.13 -51.82 -19.77
N TYR A 982 15.68 -50.57 -19.92
CA TYR A 982 16.33 -49.40 -19.34
C TYR A 982 16.29 -49.42 -17.81
N LYS A 983 15.20 -49.89 -17.20
CA LYS A 983 15.11 -50.09 -15.74
C LYS A 983 16.10 -51.15 -15.24
N ASN A 984 16.29 -52.24 -15.97
CA ASN A 984 17.28 -53.28 -15.64
C ASN A 984 18.72 -52.80 -15.85
N LEU A 985 18.98 -51.95 -16.85
CA LEU A 985 20.27 -51.28 -17.06
C LEU A 985 20.59 -50.31 -15.93
N TYR A 986 19.62 -49.48 -15.50
CA TYR A 986 19.80 -48.55 -14.39
C TYR A 986 20.04 -49.30 -13.08
N SER A 987 19.30 -50.40 -12.86
CA SER A 987 19.49 -51.28 -11.69
C SER A 987 20.87 -51.94 -11.71
N SER A 988 21.38 -52.31 -12.89
CA SER A 988 22.74 -52.86 -13.04
C SER A 988 23.81 -51.81 -12.74
N HIS A 989 23.62 -50.55 -13.16
CA HIS A 989 24.56 -49.48 -12.87
C HIS A 989 24.55 -49.10 -11.38
N SER A 990 23.37 -48.99 -10.77
CA SER A 990 23.21 -48.80 -9.31
C SER A 990 23.93 -49.89 -8.53
N PHE A 991 23.76 -51.16 -8.93
CA PHE A 991 24.41 -52.29 -8.29
C PHE A 991 25.95 -52.24 -8.36
N ILE A 992 26.52 -51.79 -9.48
CA ILE A 992 27.98 -51.62 -9.61
C ILE A 992 28.47 -50.50 -8.67
N ILE A 993 27.73 -49.39 -8.55
CA ILE A 993 28.05 -48.29 -7.63
C ILE A 993 27.95 -48.75 -6.18
N GLU A 994 26.88 -49.47 -5.82
CA GLU A 994 26.66 -50.03 -4.49
C GLU A 994 27.79 -50.98 -4.09
N ILE A 995 28.17 -51.90 -4.96
CA ILE A 995 29.29 -52.83 -4.73
C ILE A 995 30.63 -52.08 -4.63
N GLY A 996 30.86 -51.07 -5.47
CA GLY A 996 32.05 -50.23 -5.41
C GLY A 996 32.14 -49.48 -4.08
N ALA A 997 31.03 -48.94 -3.59
CA ALA A 997 30.96 -48.28 -2.29
C ALA A 997 31.22 -49.26 -1.13
N ILE A 998 30.63 -50.46 -1.16
CA ILE A 998 30.88 -51.51 -0.17
C ILE A 998 32.37 -51.88 -0.12
N TYR A 999 33.03 -51.96 -1.28
CA TYR A 999 34.46 -52.24 -1.34
C TYR A 999 35.31 -51.11 -0.76
N ILE A 1000 34.97 -49.84 -1.03
CA ILE A 1000 35.64 -48.70 -0.41
C ILE A 1000 35.52 -48.75 1.12
N PHE A 1001 34.34 -49.09 1.65
CA PHE A 1001 34.16 -49.29 3.09
C PHE A 1001 35.00 -50.46 3.62
N TYR A 1002 35.11 -51.56 2.87
CA TYR A 1002 35.98 -52.68 3.22
C TYR A 1002 37.46 -52.28 3.26
N LEU A 1003 37.93 -51.47 2.30
CA LEU A 1003 39.30 -50.92 2.30
C LEU A 1003 39.55 -50.05 3.53
N ILE A 1004 38.61 -49.17 3.87
CA ILE A 1004 38.68 -48.33 5.07
C ILE A 1004 38.70 -49.21 6.32
N PHE A 1005 37.89 -50.28 6.36
CA PHE A 1005 37.87 -51.23 7.48
C PHE A 1005 39.22 -51.94 7.66
N ILE A 1006 39.86 -52.41 6.59
CA ILE A 1006 41.21 -52.99 6.63
C ILE A 1006 42.23 -51.95 7.13
N ILE A 1007 42.16 -50.71 6.65
CA ILE A 1007 43.08 -49.64 7.08
C ILE A 1007 42.88 -49.34 8.58
N ILE A 1008 41.64 -49.29 9.06
CA ILE A 1008 41.32 -49.08 10.48
C ILE A 1008 41.89 -50.22 11.34
N ILE A 1009 41.71 -51.47 10.90
CA ILE A 1009 42.31 -52.63 11.56
C ILE A 1009 43.83 -52.44 11.67
N ILE A 1010 44.50 -52.10 10.58
CA ILE A 1010 45.96 -51.95 10.57
C ILE A 1010 46.41 -50.80 11.47
N LEU A 1011 45.71 -49.66 11.45
CA LEU A 1011 46.00 -48.53 12.34
C LEU A 1011 45.77 -48.88 13.81
N TYR A 1012 44.73 -49.67 14.10
CA TYR A 1012 44.45 -50.18 15.45
C TYR A 1012 45.57 -51.10 15.93
N GLU A 1013 46.03 -52.01 15.07
CA GLU A 1013 47.13 -52.91 15.40
C GLU A 1013 48.47 -52.19 15.55
N ILE A 1014 48.78 -51.21 14.68
CA ILE A 1014 49.98 -50.36 14.83
C ILE A 1014 49.95 -49.64 16.19
N LYS A 1015 48.78 -49.19 16.62
CA LYS A 1015 48.60 -48.53 17.92
C LYS A 1015 48.77 -49.50 19.09
N ILE A 1016 48.26 -50.73 18.98
CA ILE A 1016 48.47 -51.78 19.98
C ILE A 1016 49.95 -52.14 20.09
N GLU A 1017 50.63 -52.33 18.96
CA GLU A 1017 52.05 -52.67 18.93
C GLU A 1017 52.91 -51.58 19.57
N GLN A 1018 52.56 -50.30 19.37
CA GLN A 1018 53.21 -49.17 20.06
C GLN A 1018 53.02 -49.18 21.59
N SER A 1019 52.06 -49.94 22.11
CA SER A 1019 51.73 -50.02 23.55
C SER A 1019 52.27 -51.27 24.26
N MET A 1020 52.78 -52.26 23.53
CA MET A 1020 53.30 -53.51 24.12
C MET A 1020 54.84 -53.48 24.26
N ASN A 1021 55.35 -54.11 25.32
CA ASN A 1021 56.80 -54.26 25.54
C ASN A 1021 57.38 -55.31 24.57
N TYR A 1022 58.49 -54.95 23.90
CA TYR A 1022 59.10 -55.66 22.77
C TYR A 1022 59.50 -57.14 23.04
N ASN A 1023 59.56 -57.58 24.29
CA ASN A 1023 60.05 -58.91 24.66
C ASN A 1023 58.97 -60.03 24.68
N ASP A 1024 57.67 -59.71 24.61
CA ASP A 1024 56.60 -60.70 24.79
C ASP A 1024 56.14 -61.42 23.49
N ASN A 1025 56.63 -61.00 22.31
CA ASN A 1025 56.10 -61.44 21.01
C ASN A 1025 57.06 -62.26 20.13
N THR A 1026 58.22 -62.71 20.65
CA THR A 1026 59.18 -63.50 19.88
C THR A 1026 59.19 -64.97 20.32
N ILE A 1027 58.96 -65.89 19.36
CA ILE A 1027 59.06 -67.34 19.58
C ILE A 1027 60.19 -67.88 18.71
N GLN A 1028 61.17 -68.54 19.34
CA GLN A 1028 62.28 -69.20 18.66
C GLN A 1028 61.84 -70.59 18.19
N ASN A 1029 61.92 -70.86 16.89
CA ASN A 1029 61.59 -72.17 16.35
C ASN A 1029 62.69 -73.22 16.66
N ASN A 1030 62.39 -74.50 16.44
CA ASN A 1030 63.30 -75.63 16.71
C ASN A 1030 64.65 -75.57 15.96
N ASN A 1031 64.79 -74.69 14.95
CA ASN A 1031 66.02 -74.49 14.18
C ASN A 1031 66.82 -73.27 14.68
N GLY A 1032 66.42 -72.66 15.81
CA GLY A 1032 67.10 -71.52 16.41
C GLY A 1032 66.77 -70.16 15.78
N GLN A 1033 65.85 -70.10 14.81
CA GLN A 1033 65.43 -68.84 14.20
C GLN A 1033 64.29 -68.21 15.00
N TRP A 1034 64.43 -66.92 15.29
CA TRP A 1034 63.40 -66.12 15.97
C TRP A 1034 62.32 -65.70 14.99
N SER A 1035 61.07 -65.99 15.32
CA SER A 1035 59.88 -65.56 14.58
C SER A 1035 58.96 -64.74 15.48
N TYR A 1036 58.38 -63.68 14.95
CA TYR A 1036 57.37 -62.90 15.66
C TYR A 1036 56.00 -63.59 15.55
N THR A 1037 55.34 -63.80 16.69
CA THR A 1037 53.96 -64.32 16.70
C THR A 1037 52.98 -63.22 17.06
N PHE A 1038 52.19 -62.77 16.09
CA PHE A 1038 51.18 -61.74 16.29
C PHE A 1038 49.82 -62.38 16.61
N LYS A 1039 49.63 -62.81 17.87
CA LYS A 1039 48.41 -63.51 18.32
C LYS A 1039 47.11 -62.76 18.00
N HIS A 1040 47.14 -61.42 18.02
CA HIS A 1040 45.96 -60.60 17.75
C HIS A 1040 45.65 -60.53 16.24
N PHE A 1041 46.67 -60.36 15.39
CA PHE A 1041 46.52 -60.42 13.93
C PHE A 1041 46.05 -61.79 13.42
N GLU A 1042 46.47 -62.90 14.04
CA GLU A 1042 45.99 -64.24 13.66
C GLU A 1042 44.48 -64.41 13.88
N GLN A 1043 43.92 -63.77 14.91
CA GLN A 1043 42.46 -63.77 15.13
C GLN A 1043 41.75 -62.95 14.06
N ILE A 1044 42.31 -61.81 13.69
CA ILE A 1044 41.75 -60.96 12.64
C ILE A 1044 41.88 -61.62 11.27
N ASP A 1045 43.00 -62.25 10.95
CA ASP A 1045 43.21 -63.03 9.72
C ASP A 1045 42.20 -64.18 9.65
N PHE A 1046 41.96 -64.89 10.75
CA PHE A 1046 40.90 -65.91 10.83
C PHE A 1046 39.50 -65.34 10.54
N ILE A 1047 39.15 -64.19 11.10
CA ILE A 1047 37.86 -63.53 10.87
C ILE A 1047 37.73 -63.10 9.39
N LEU A 1048 38.76 -62.50 8.81
CA LEU A 1048 38.73 -62.06 7.41
C LEU A 1048 38.65 -63.26 6.45
N ASN A 1049 39.41 -64.34 6.69
CA ASN A 1049 39.27 -65.58 5.92
C ASN A 1049 37.85 -66.16 6.04
N PHE A 1050 37.21 -66.04 7.21
CA PHE A 1050 35.81 -66.46 7.37
C PHE A 1050 34.83 -65.57 6.59
N ILE A 1051 35.07 -64.25 6.53
CA ILE A 1051 34.28 -63.33 5.70
C ILE A 1051 34.45 -63.67 4.22
N ASP A 1052 35.67 -63.93 3.76
CA ASP A 1052 35.94 -64.36 2.38
C ASP A 1052 35.21 -65.67 2.04
N LEU A 1053 35.20 -66.63 2.98
CA LEU A 1053 34.46 -67.88 2.83
C LEU A 1053 32.96 -67.63 2.63
N ILE A 1054 32.35 -66.76 3.43
CA ILE A 1054 30.94 -66.37 3.29
C ILE A 1054 30.68 -65.73 1.93
N LEU A 1055 31.59 -64.85 1.47
CA LEU A 1055 31.46 -64.19 0.17
C LEU A 1055 31.54 -65.19 -0.99
N PHE A 1056 32.42 -66.19 -0.93
CA PHE A 1056 32.43 -67.28 -1.92
C PHE A 1056 31.12 -68.08 -1.90
N PHE A 1057 30.57 -68.40 -0.73
CA PHE A 1057 29.26 -69.06 -0.64
C PHE A 1057 28.14 -68.21 -1.22
N PHE A 1058 28.17 -66.89 -0.99
CA PHE A 1058 27.22 -65.95 -1.56
C PHE A 1058 27.28 -65.94 -3.09
N ILE A 1059 28.48 -65.88 -3.66
CA ILE A 1059 28.74 -65.96 -5.11
C ILE A 1059 28.18 -67.26 -5.68
N ILE A 1060 28.44 -68.41 -5.05
CA ILE A 1060 27.91 -69.71 -5.50
C ILE A 1060 26.38 -69.75 -5.40
N SER A 1061 25.81 -69.28 -4.29
CA SER A 1061 24.37 -69.29 -4.04
C SER A 1061 23.61 -68.40 -5.03
N LYS A 1062 24.19 -67.26 -5.42
CA LYS A 1062 23.61 -66.35 -6.41
C LYS A 1062 23.87 -66.80 -7.85
N GLY A 1063 25.04 -67.38 -8.13
CA GLY A 1063 25.40 -67.85 -9.47
C GLY A 1063 24.63 -69.09 -9.92
N LYS A 1064 24.39 -70.07 -9.02
CA LYS A 1064 23.64 -71.31 -9.34
C LYS A 1064 22.28 -71.09 -10.01
N PRO A 1065 21.37 -70.25 -9.49
CA PRO A 1065 20.07 -70.02 -10.13
C PRO A 1065 20.20 -69.30 -11.47
N ILE A 1066 21.18 -68.40 -11.61
CA ILE A 1066 21.43 -67.67 -12.87
C ILE A 1066 21.83 -68.64 -13.99
N LEU A 1067 22.52 -69.74 -13.68
CA LEU A 1067 22.91 -70.77 -14.67
C LEU A 1067 21.70 -71.48 -15.33
N ARG A 1068 20.48 -71.33 -14.80
CA ARG A 1068 19.26 -71.90 -15.37
C ARG A 1068 18.55 -70.97 -16.35
N ASN A 1069 18.95 -69.71 -16.45
CA ASN A 1069 18.32 -68.71 -17.31
C ASN A 1069 18.84 -68.80 -18.76
N ASN A 1070 18.15 -68.19 -19.73
CA ASN A 1070 18.65 -68.08 -21.10
C ASN A 1070 19.50 -66.80 -21.25
N CYS A 1071 20.42 -66.77 -22.22
CA CYS A 1071 21.33 -65.65 -22.51
C CYS A 1071 22.35 -65.32 -21.40
N ILE A 1072 22.95 -66.34 -20.77
CA ILE A 1072 23.99 -66.18 -19.74
C ILE A 1072 25.39 -66.04 -20.38
N TYR A 1073 26.24 -65.16 -19.83
CA TYR A 1073 27.67 -65.13 -20.18
C TYR A 1073 28.37 -66.43 -19.78
N ARG A 1074 29.13 -67.05 -20.71
CA ARG A 1074 29.90 -68.29 -20.46
C ARG A 1074 30.83 -68.19 -19.24
N SER A 1075 31.33 -66.99 -18.92
CA SER A 1075 32.20 -66.74 -17.75
C SER A 1075 31.53 -67.05 -16.41
N ILE A 1076 30.21 -66.91 -16.26
CA ILE A 1076 29.51 -67.18 -14.99
C ILE A 1076 29.63 -68.65 -14.59
N LYS A 1077 29.60 -69.57 -15.56
CA LYS A 1077 29.82 -71.00 -15.29
C LYS A 1077 31.21 -71.23 -14.69
N TYR A 1078 32.22 -70.58 -15.24
CA TYR A 1078 33.59 -70.68 -14.75
C TYR A 1078 33.80 -69.97 -13.41
N ILE A 1079 33.15 -68.84 -13.15
CA ILE A 1079 33.20 -68.13 -11.87
C ILE A 1079 32.59 -68.99 -10.74
N VAL A 1080 31.46 -69.65 -11.00
CA VAL A 1080 30.85 -70.54 -10.01
C VAL A 1080 31.76 -71.74 -9.73
N ILE A 1081 32.37 -72.34 -10.76
CA ILE A 1081 33.32 -73.45 -10.60
C ILE A 1081 34.60 -73.00 -9.88
N SER A 1082 35.19 -71.86 -10.26
CA SER A 1082 36.41 -71.34 -9.63
C SER A 1082 36.17 -70.94 -8.17
N SER A 1083 34.95 -70.51 -7.81
CA SER A 1083 34.56 -70.24 -6.43
C SER A 1083 34.53 -71.51 -5.57
N PHE A 1084 34.09 -72.64 -6.10
CA PHE A 1084 34.20 -73.93 -5.40
C PHE A 1084 35.67 -74.31 -5.15
N VAL A 1085 36.52 -74.15 -6.17
CA VAL A 1085 37.97 -74.40 -6.05
C VAL A 1085 38.61 -73.45 -5.03
N GLY A 1086 38.27 -72.17 -5.08
CA GLY A 1086 38.74 -71.12 -4.16
C GLY A 1086 38.37 -71.40 -2.70
N ILE A 1087 37.17 -71.90 -2.42
CA ILE A 1087 36.79 -72.35 -1.07
C ILE A 1087 37.70 -73.51 -0.64
N THR A 1088 37.87 -74.53 -1.49
CA THR A 1088 38.60 -75.76 -1.12
C THR A 1088 40.10 -75.55 -0.94
N LEU A 1089 40.70 -74.58 -1.63
CA LEU A 1089 42.15 -74.34 -1.60
C LEU A 1089 42.56 -73.08 -0.82
N GLY A 1090 41.62 -72.17 -0.54
CA GLY A 1090 41.91 -70.88 0.10
C GLY A 1090 41.43 -70.80 1.55
N PRO A 1091 40.34 -70.06 1.86
CA PRO A 1091 40.01 -69.71 3.24
C PRO A 1091 39.69 -70.90 4.16
N PHE A 1092 39.12 -71.98 3.62
CA PHE A 1092 38.82 -73.19 4.40
C PHE A 1092 40.09 -73.87 4.90
N VAL A 1093 41.07 -74.06 4.04
CA VAL A 1093 42.37 -74.68 4.41
C VAL A 1093 43.13 -73.77 5.37
N ASN A 1094 43.18 -72.47 5.11
CA ASN A 1094 43.82 -71.50 6.00
C ASN A 1094 43.22 -71.53 7.41
N ASN A 1095 41.88 -71.52 7.52
CA ASN A 1095 41.21 -71.61 8.82
C ASN A 1095 41.45 -72.95 9.52
N LEU A 1096 41.53 -74.05 8.76
CA LEU A 1096 41.80 -75.38 9.30
C LEU A 1096 43.25 -75.48 9.82
N VAL A 1097 44.22 -74.90 9.12
CA VAL A 1097 45.62 -74.81 9.57
C VAL A 1097 45.75 -73.96 10.83
N ILE A 1098 45.11 -72.78 10.89
CA ILE A 1098 45.10 -71.92 12.08
C ILE A 1098 44.46 -72.65 13.28
N THR A 1099 43.37 -73.39 13.06
CA THR A 1099 42.68 -74.15 14.11
C THR A 1099 43.52 -75.33 14.62
N ILE A 1100 44.19 -76.07 13.73
CA ILE A 1100 45.11 -77.16 14.11
C ILE A 1100 46.31 -76.61 14.89
N ASN A 1101 46.87 -75.47 14.48
CA ASN A 1101 47.97 -74.84 15.19
C ASN A 1101 47.54 -74.38 16.60
N LYS A 1102 46.33 -73.82 16.76
CA LYS A 1102 45.73 -73.50 18.08
C LYS A 1102 45.45 -74.71 18.97
N LEU A 1103 45.21 -75.88 18.40
CA LEU A 1103 45.00 -77.13 19.17
C LEU A 1103 46.33 -77.80 19.58
N LYS A 1104 47.45 -77.44 18.92
CA LYS A 1104 48.79 -77.93 19.23
C LYS A 1104 49.58 -77.03 20.18
N SER A 1105 49.26 -75.73 20.23
CA SER A 1105 49.76 -74.75 21.21
C SER A 1105 48.92 -74.77 22.47
#